data_AF-A0A1W9HH60-F1
#
_entry.id   AF-A0A1W9HH60-F1
#
_cell.length_a   1.000
_cell.length_b   1.000
_cell.length_c   1.000
_cell.angle_alpha   90.00
_cell.angle_beta   90.00
_cell.angle_gamma   90.00
#
_symmetry.space_group_name_H-M   'P 1'
#
loop_
_entity.id
_entity.type
_entity.pdbx_description
1 polymer ?
#
loop_
_entity_poly.entity_id
_entity_poly.type
_entity_poly.pdbx_seq_one_letter_code
_entity_poly.pdbx_strand_id
1 'polypeptide(L)'
;MDLVPFNFGSTSKVGILLIVFLTLGCTVRQIDKARHEKEVTPPVFVELEVTPASGSKLEAVNLEKIEKKIAAAKTPIELLSVVKELGEFITNKNYIENPKYSNSIKLKTLLGHYNQALLSLYEVSPETVKMEKLFEQYLLVVKSGCNEQIDRCLNFSFFSSDFRSAIVIRSMALILDSKIDSSKTEKEGTKKCLSEECFKSISEYYDLIRLCHILKNRNKDDEVDFMYMKRARDYVDYFNSLPMNSRDGEAIRRHVAKFENIISNYSANPNDPKFREFIVNFKPWTYSKLEADPFPFGTQKMFSYAASNFLYENKNGNKALSSDFIQALKISQVAGDSFFSNVRALNPTMLGSFSLDPKKIEEPTFLNEYFFIIDRLYRGHLNVEEVSQIWMGSERSEDKLYSVLEYYLKMEVLKMVVKTSTDMSVKYADKNINTQSLIYDTIQKSKEISDRWTDVLVRFDRIALFLGRNIKKQGEIQKKYDEKMRMFDSLRRNIKYISAYPNKMMMVYYSALHESSFEINTYFGQIKVDPNTVIKLFFGGELPPWLRFVNTDPTALNKIELIYAFYFTLATNIFEIYGSEEMSTAAVDYKKFFSLVMKQYLYEEKTRVETELREFRKFISGSSEYGSFLRICASKDRRVPIVGGISSLQYYAYVGGGKFGISAFAQKIYSSDIEIGLRRIRTDFESKIRPIRTMVDILKNNNSGVEQQSKREALSYIDSELNQIEELKRSYYREVVDQHRLVSKCLRELTDFERERERVIIGEEIEFLKAVYNSMLLLKGLQGDALNKKIAEIHRSFNFQKNLDVVSPTEFKYSQLGLYLRLYDKMSKMKPGIDIEINEEFLTRLDSYKEKKAIKFVEDDGTYVKPEVFVANAMKLWNGVDKSAYINWTEVNHSLSPQEEKITTLIELYKLGRDLGLPPEQLIQPQEIIEEVFQLHKLINITAEDAIMLKQLSLSSKVQRKEINDKLFNSNTGYTVGLLDWFFLRIANDQEALLDAQQFSKTVSSWGYFLFAPNPKIDQIMRDNYRPIVLRYEAGINSFKAAVSELETKYSSQNLENLKIIYALRSDGSPEIYQPDLNVQGHPFLISDNKRKNVESAIFNFHWKETGEYYLKKLGDPECKDKTILSCQEKLKK
;
A
#
# COMPACT_ATOMS: atom_id res chain seq x y z
N MET A 1 -22.80 -3.24 -27.13
CA MET A 1 -21.80 -3.51 -28.18
C MET A 1 -20.50 -3.83 -27.48
N ASP A 2 -19.93 -4.97 -27.86
CA ASP A 2 -19.17 -5.89 -27.05
C ASP A 2 -17.78 -5.42 -26.62
N LEU A 3 -17.46 -5.59 -25.33
CA LEU A 3 -16.09 -5.64 -24.82
C LEU A 3 -15.94 -6.88 -23.94
N VAL A 4 -15.13 -7.81 -24.46
CA VAL A 4 -14.73 -9.09 -23.87
C VAL A 4 -13.84 -8.84 -22.64
N PRO A 5 -13.98 -9.61 -21.54
CA PRO A 5 -13.10 -9.48 -20.38
C PRO A 5 -11.88 -10.39 -20.52
N PHE A 6 -10.67 -9.84 -20.40
CA PHE A 6 -9.45 -10.62 -20.27
C PHE A 6 -9.21 -11.00 -18.80
N ASN A 7 -9.39 -12.29 -18.55
CA ASN A 7 -9.03 -13.01 -17.33
C ASN A 7 -7.54 -13.38 -17.39
N PHE A 8 -6.77 -13.10 -16.35
CA PHE A 8 -5.47 -13.76 -16.14
C PHE A 8 -5.46 -14.47 -14.78
N GLY A 9 -5.74 -15.77 -14.85
CA GLY A 9 -5.40 -16.74 -13.82
C GLY A 9 -4.01 -17.31 -14.06
N SER A 10 -3.29 -17.48 -12.97
CA SER A 10 -1.97 -18.08 -12.79
C SER A 10 -1.78 -19.47 -13.44
N THR A 11 -0.59 -19.77 -13.96
CA THR A 11 0.40 -20.68 -13.32
C THR A 11 1.56 -21.04 -14.28
N SER A 12 2.79 -20.90 -13.77
CA SER A 12 4.01 -21.69 -14.00
C SER A 12 4.40 -22.12 -15.43
N LYS A 13 5.54 -21.59 -15.91
CA LYS A 13 6.67 -22.43 -16.36
C LYS A 13 8.02 -21.75 -16.04
N VAL A 14 8.72 -22.34 -15.08
CA VAL A 14 10.18 -22.27 -14.91
C VAL A 14 10.81 -23.04 -16.08
N GLY A 15 11.84 -22.48 -16.71
CA GLY A 15 12.72 -23.26 -17.58
C GLY A 15 13.43 -22.45 -18.67
N ILE A 16 14.73 -22.25 -18.45
CA ILE A 16 15.77 -22.11 -19.50
C ILE A 16 15.87 -20.71 -20.15
N LEU A 17 16.68 -19.84 -19.55
CA LEU A 17 17.43 -18.81 -20.29
C LEU A 17 18.78 -18.53 -19.63
N LEU A 18 19.58 -19.60 -19.55
CA LEU A 18 21.03 -19.58 -19.37
C LEU A 18 21.55 -20.30 -20.63
N ILE A 19 22.53 -19.71 -21.33
CA ILE A 19 23.11 -20.10 -22.65
C ILE A 19 22.66 -19.17 -23.80
N VAL A 20 23.15 -17.92 -23.85
CA VAL A 20 23.32 -17.14 -25.12
C VAL A 20 24.56 -16.19 -25.11
N PHE A 21 25.58 -16.37 -24.25
CA PHE A 21 26.77 -15.49 -24.29
C PHE A 21 28.12 -16.21 -24.28
N LEU A 22 28.21 -17.34 -24.97
CA LEU A 22 29.50 -17.93 -25.33
C LEU A 22 29.50 -18.33 -26.81
N THR A 23 30.59 -17.93 -27.48
CA THR A 23 31.07 -18.29 -28.83
C THR A 23 30.41 -17.61 -30.02
N LEU A 24 31.05 -16.55 -30.55
CA LEU A 24 31.85 -16.59 -31.79
C LEU A 24 32.13 -15.15 -32.25
N GLY A 25 33.42 -14.78 -32.22
CA GLY A 25 33.91 -13.49 -32.66
C GLY A 25 35.42 -13.53 -32.87
N CYS A 26 35.89 -14.50 -33.68
CA CYS A 26 37.22 -14.43 -34.26
C CYS A 26 37.25 -13.27 -35.25
N THR A 27 37.75 -12.12 -34.82
CA THR A 27 38.22 -11.07 -35.72
C THR A 27 39.75 -11.06 -35.72
N VAL A 28 40.29 -11.58 -36.81
CA VAL A 28 41.71 -11.45 -37.18
C VAL A 28 42.02 -9.97 -37.27
N ARG A 29 42.76 -9.45 -36.29
CA ARG A 29 43.36 -8.13 -36.38
C ARG A 29 44.66 -8.27 -37.14
N GLN A 30 44.65 -7.87 -38.41
CA GLN A 30 45.86 -7.62 -39.20
C GLN A 30 46.76 -6.67 -38.43
N ILE A 31 47.94 -7.15 -38.04
CA ILE A 31 49.03 -6.30 -37.57
C ILE A 31 49.89 -6.04 -38.80
N ASP A 32 49.91 -4.79 -39.24
CA ASP A 32 50.85 -4.29 -40.23
C ASP A 32 52.29 -4.57 -39.77
N LYS A 33 53.05 -5.25 -40.63
CA LYS A 33 54.50 -5.41 -40.49
C LYS A 33 55.15 -4.04 -40.61
N ALA A 34 55.49 -3.43 -39.49
CA ALA A 34 56.50 -2.39 -39.44
C ALA A 34 57.87 -3.02 -39.75
N ARG A 35 58.31 -2.86 -41.01
CA ARG A 35 59.72 -2.87 -41.38
C ARG A 35 60.41 -1.76 -40.60
N HIS A 36 61.36 -2.12 -39.75
CA HIS A 36 62.67 -1.47 -39.59
C HIS A 36 63.45 -2.27 -38.54
N GLU A 37 63.99 -3.42 -38.96
CA GLU A 37 65.26 -3.90 -38.41
C GLU A 37 66.30 -2.83 -38.76
N LYS A 38 66.59 -1.93 -37.82
CA LYS A 38 67.95 -1.43 -37.72
C LYS A 38 68.73 -2.53 -37.04
N GLU A 39 69.71 -3.07 -37.75
CA GLU A 39 70.82 -3.81 -37.14
C GLU A 39 71.34 -2.99 -35.96
N VAL A 40 70.91 -3.35 -34.76
CA VAL A 40 71.64 -2.99 -33.55
C VAL A 40 72.83 -3.93 -33.58
N THR A 41 73.99 -3.38 -33.95
CA THR A 41 75.28 -4.01 -33.72
C THR A 41 75.25 -4.67 -32.34
N PRO A 42 75.65 -5.95 -32.23
CA PRO A 42 75.72 -6.59 -30.92
C PRO A 42 76.54 -5.68 -30.01
N PRO A 43 76.12 -5.41 -28.76
CA PRO A 43 77.02 -4.78 -27.82
C PRO A 43 78.29 -5.61 -27.85
N VAL A 44 79.40 -4.97 -28.21
CA VAL A 44 80.72 -5.53 -28.07
C VAL A 44 80.78 -6.00 -26.63
N PHE A 45 80.71 -7.32 -26.43
CA PHE A 45 81.15 -7.90 -25.18
C PHE A 45 82.59 -7.44 -25.06
N VAL A 46 82.85 -6.53 -24.13
CA VAL A 46 84.19 -6.43 -23.57
C VAL A 46 84.44 -7.84 -23.04
N GLU A 47 85.22 -8.62 -23.76
CA GLU A 47 85.93 -9.76 -23.20
C GLU A 47 86.71 -9.18 -22.02
N LEU A 48 86.14 -9.28 -20.82
CA LEU A 48 86.92 -9.24 -19.61
C LEU A 48 88.01 -10.29 -19.81
N GLU A 49 89.28 -9.90 -19.75
CA GLU A 49 90.40 -10.84 -19.69
C GLU A 49 90.12 -11.87 -18.59
N VAL A 50 89.64 -13.04 -18.99
CA VAL A 50 89.41 -14.15 -18.09
C VAL A 50 90.78 -14.75 -17.82
N THR A 51 91.32 -14.56 -16.63
CA THR A 51 92.36 -15.47 -16.12
C THR A 51 91.77 -16.88 -16.16
N PRO A 52 92.28 -17.80 -17.00
CA PRO A 52 91.63 -19.09 -17.22
C PRO A 52 91.58 -19.86 -15.91
N ALA A 53 90.38 -20.26 -15.50
CA ALA A 53 90.20 -21.11 -14.34
C ALA A 53 91.00 -22.42 -14.51
N SER A 54 91.87 -22.70 -13.54
CA SER A 54 92.79 -23.84 -13.56
C SER A 54 92.02 -25.12 -13.24
N GLY A 55 91.70 -25.92 -14.25
CA GLY A 55 91.00 -27.20 -14.07
C GLY A 55 91.74 -28.16 -13.14
N SER A 56 93.08 -28.11 -13.10
CA SER A 56 93.89 -28.93 -12.18
C SER A 56 93.68 -28.59 -10.71
N LYS A 57 93.40 -27.31 -10.36
CA LYS A 57 93.07 -26.92 -8.99
C LYS A 57 91.73 -27.48 -8.54
N LEU A 58 90.71 -27.42 -9.40
CA LEU A 58 89.39 -28.01 -9.11
C LEU A 58 89.47 -29.53 -9.00
N GLU A 59 90.29 -30.17 -9.86
CA GLU A 59 90.47 -31.62 -9.79
C GLU A 59 91.27 -32.09 -8.57
N ALA A 60 92.17 -31.27 -8.03
CA ALA A 60 92.90 -31.58 -6.80
C ALA A 60 92.04 -31.52 -5.52
N VAL A 61 90.82 -30.95 -5.60
CA VAL A 61 89.94 -30.84 -4.45
C VAL A 61 89.38 -32.22 -4.04
N ASN A 62 89.61 -32.61 -2.78
CA ASN A 62 89.07 -33.83 -2.18
C ASN A 62 87.77 -33.53 -1.42
N LEU A 63 86.64 -33.94 -2.01
CA LEU A 63 85.29 -33.68 -1.48
C LEU A 63 85.07 -34.33 -0.10
N GLU A 64 85.53 -35.56 0.10
CA GLU A 64 85.36 -36.30 1.37
C GLU A 64 86.12 -35.62 2.52
N LYS A 65 87.31 -35.06 2.24
CA LYS A 65 88.08 -34.29 3.22
C LYS A 65 87.37 -32.99 3.60
N ILE A 66 86.74 -32.31 2.63
CA ILE A 66 85.97 -31.09 2.88
C ILE A 66 84.73 -31.38 3.71
N GLU A 67 84.00 -32.44 3.40
CA GLU A 67 82.81 -32.84 4.17
C GLU A 67 83.16 -33.12 5.63
N LYS A 68 84.24 -33.88 5.89
CA LYS A 68 84.75 -34.13 7.25
C LYS A 68 85.19 -32.84 7.94
N LYS A 69 85.84 -31.90 7.23
CA LYS A 69 86.21 -30.59 7.76
C LYS A 69 84.98 -29.78 8.17
N ILE A 70 83.92 -29.76 7.35
CA ILE A 70 82.67 -29.04 7.66
C ILE A 70 82.01 -29.63 8.91
N ALA A 71 81.91 -30.97 9.00
CA ALA A 71 81.31 -31.63 10.16
C ALA A 71 82.11 -31.44 11.46
N ALA A 72 83.44 -31.29 11.37
CA ALA A 72 84.32 -31.09 12.52
C ALA A 72 84.42 -29.63 12.98
N ALA A 73 84.17 -28.67 12.08
CA ALA A 73 84.27 -27.24 12.38
C ALA A 73 83.12 -26.79 13.29
N LYS A 74 83.45 -26.33 14.49
CA LYS A 74 82.44 -25.89 15.50
C LYS A 74 82.56 -24.41 15.85
N THR A 75 83.67 -23.77 15.50
CA THR A 75 83.90 -22.35 15.78
C THR A 75 83.73 -21.49 14.52
N PRO A 76 83.37 -20.20 14.67
CA PRO A 76 83.27 -19.28 13.52
C PRO A 76 84.58 -19.17 12.73
N ILE A 77 85.74 -19.31 13.37
CA ILE A 77 87.05 -19.21 12.74
C ILE A 77 87.31 -20.41 11.82
N GLU A 78 87.03 -21.63 12.32
CA GLU A 78 87.17 -22.86 11.55
C GLU A 78 86.21 -22.87 10.36
N LEU A 79 84.95 -22.52 10.59
CA LEU A 79 83.93 -22.44 9.54
C LEU A 79 84.27 -21.38 8.49
N LEU A 80 84.75 -20.20 8.90
CA LEU A 80 85.20 -19.14 7.98
C LEU A 80 86.40 -19.59 7.13
N SER A 81 87.33 -20.37 7.70
CA SER A 81 88.45 -20.94 6.94
C SER A 81 87.95 -21.87 5.83
N VAL A 82 86.97 -22.72 6.14
CA VAL A 82 86.38 -23.65 5.18
C VAL A 82 85.59 -22.91 4.10
N VAL A 83 84.79 -21.90 4.47
CA VAL A 83 84.06 -21.06 3.51
C VAL A 83 85.01 -20.33 2.57
N LYS A 84 86.14 -19.79 3.06
CA LYS A 84 87.15 -19.15 2.21
C LYS A 84 87.83 -20.13 1.26
N GLU A 85 88.23 -21.31 1.74
CA GLU A 85 88.84 -22.39 0.93
C GLU A 85 87.90 -22.79 -0.22
N LEU A 86 86.60 -22.91 0.04
CA LEU A 86 85.60 -23.27 -0.96
C LEU A 86 85.18 -22.08 -1.85
N GLY A 87 85.24 -20.86 -1.33
CA GLY A 87 84.92 -19.62 -2.04
C GLY A 87 85.83 -19.34 -3.23
N GLU A 88 87.09 -19.83 -3.21
CA GLU A 88 88.01 -19.76 -4.35
C GLU A 88 87.44 -20.32 -5.65
N PHE A 89 86.49 -21.26 -5.53
CA PHE A 89 85.78 -21.88 -6.64
C PHE A 89 84.36 -21.34 -6.80
N ILE A 90 83.59 -21.25 -5.71
CA ILE A 90 82.15 -20.94 -5.77
C ILE A 90 81.83 -19.46 -5.95
N THR A 91 82.64 -18.55 -5.40
CA THR A 91 82.50 -17.10 -5.62
C THR A 91 83.41 -16.57 -6.75
N ASN A 92 84.00 -17.47 -7.54
CA ASN A 92 84.87 -17.11 -8.65
C ASN A 92 84.15 -17.31 -9.99
N LYS A 93 83.85 -16.20 -10.67
CA LYS A 93 83.11 -16.18 -11.95
C LYS A 93 83.76 -17.08 -13.01
N ASN A 94 85.09 -17.21 -13.03
CA ASN A 94 85.80 -17.97 -14.05
C ASN A 94 85.53 -19.49 -13.96
N TYR A 95 85.13 -20.01 -12.79
CA TYR A 95 84.67 -21.39 -12.64
C TYR A 95 83.16 -21.53 -12.87
N ILE A 96 82.35 -20.60 -12.37
CA ILE A 96 80.88 -20.69 -12.41
C ILE A 96 80.29 -20.35 -13.79
N GLU A 97 80.85 -19.37 -14.49
CA GLU A 97 80.35 -18.94 -15.82
C GLU A 97 80.92 -19.80 -16.96
N ASN A 98 81.92 -20.65 -16.67
CA ASN A 98 82.49 -21.58 -17.64
C ASN A 98 81.67 -22.87 -17.71
N PRO A 99 80.98 -23.17 -18.83
CA PRO A 99 80.11 -24.35 -18.96
C PRO A 99 80.81 -25.69 -18.72
N LYS A 100 82.13 -25.76 -18.94
CA LYS A 100 82.94 -26.97 -18.70
C LYS A 100 82.95 -27.35 -17.22
N TYR A 101 83.02 -26.36 -16.33
CA TYR A 101 83.13 -26.59 -14.89
C TYR A 101 81.77 -26.50 -14.20
N SER A 102 80.91 -25.54 -14.58
CA SER A 102 79.58 -25.35 -13.95
C SER A 102 78.62 -26.52 -14.16
N ASN A 103 78.76 -27.26 -15.26
CA ASN A 103 77.99 -28.50 -15.47
C ASN A 103 78.59 -29.72 -14.78
N SER A 104 79.82 -29.65 -14.26
CA SER A 104 80.49 -30.77 -13.62
C SER A 104 79.84 -31.14 -12.28
N ILE A 105 79.75 -32.44 -12.00
CA ILE A 105 79.25 -32.96 -10.72
C ILE A 105 80.10 -32.45 -9.55
N LYS A 106 81.41 -32.36 -9.76
CA LYS A 106 82.38 -31.92 -8.75
C LYS A 106 82.11 -30.49 -8.27
N LEU A 107 81.93 -29.54 -9.19
CA LEU A 107 81.67 -28.14 -8.82
C LEU A 107 80.28 -27.96 -8.21
N LYS A 108 79.26 -28.70 -8.67
CA LYS A 108 77.93 -28.72 -8.03
C LYS A 108 77.97 -29.30 -6.61
N THR A 109 78.79 -30.31 -6.37
CA THR A 109 79.00 -30.87 -5.02
C THR A 109 79.73 -29.88 -4.11
N LEU A 110 80.71 -29.15 -4.65
CA LEU A 110 81.38 -28.06 -3.94
C LEU A 110 80.44 -26.91 -3.58
N LEU A 111 79.49 -26.56 -4.46
CA LEU A 111 78.44 -25.60 -4.13
C LEU A 111 77.65 -26.06 -2.90
N GLY A 112 77.28 -27.34 -2.85
CA GLY A 112 76.60 -27.91 -1.69
C GLY A 112 77.39 -27.81 -0.39
N HIS A 113 78.68 -28.16 -0.43
CA HIS A 113 79.58 -28.01 0.72
C HIS A 113 79.79 -26.55 1.12
N TYR A 114 79.96 -25.65 0.14
CA TYR A 114 80.11 -24.21 0.38
C TYR A 114 78.86 -23.66 1.07
N ASN A 115 77.66 -23.97 0.55
CA ASN A 115 76.40 -23.55 1.15
C ASN A 115 76.24 -24.07 2.57
N GLN A 116 76.59 -25.34 2.83
CA GLN A 116 76.50 -25.91 4.17
C GLN A 116 77.48 -25.26 5.16
N ALA A 117 78.72 -25.03 4.74
CA ALA A 117 79.72 -24.33 5.55
C ALA A 117 79.28 -22.89 5.85
N LEU A 118 78.73 -22.21 4.85
CA LEU A 118 78.25 -20.83 4.96
C LEU A 118 77.02 -20.72 5.88
N LEU A 119 76.08 -21.65 5.80
CA LEU A 119 74.93 -21.71 6.71
C LEU A 119 75.35 -22.04 8.15
N SER A 120 76.26 -22.99 8.33
CA SER A 120 76.81 -23.30 9.66
C SER A 120 77.55 -22.10 10.25
N LEU A 121 78.29 -21.34 9.42
CA LEU A 121 78.92 -20.09 9.85
C LEU A 121 77.89 -19.03 10.26
N TYR A 122 76.81 -18.90 9.50
CA TYR A 122 75.72 -17.99 9.81
C TYR A 122 75.03 -18.33 11.15
N GLU A 123 74.78 -19.62 11.42
CA GLU A 123 74.16 -20.08 12.67
C GLU A 123 74.97 -19.69 13.92
N VAL A 124 76.31 -19.72 13.83
CA VAL A 124 77.19 -19.43 14.98
C VAL A 124 77.59 -17.94 15.03
N SER A 125 77.48 -17.20 13.92
CA SER A 125 78.00 -15.83 13.81
C SER A 125 77.23 -14.93 12.82
N PRO A 126 75.91 -14.70 13.03
CA PRO A 126 75.02 -14.08 12.05
C PRO A 126 75.30 -12.60 11.75
N GLU A 127 75.84 -11.83 12.71
CA GLU A 127 75.93 -10.36 12.64
C GLU A 127 77.37 -9.82 12.45
N THR A 128 78.27 -10.60 11.87
CA THR A 128 79.65 -10.11 11.66
C THR A 128 79.83 -9.39 10.32
N VAL A 129 80.61 -8.32 10.30
CA VAL A 129 81.07 -7.64 9.07
C VAL A 129 81.70 -8.61 8.06
N LYS A 130 82.28 -9.72 8.54
CA LYS A 130 82.85 -10.78 7.71
C LYS A 130 81.76 -11.58 6.98
N MET A 131 80.60 -11.79 7.60
CA MET A 131 79.47 -12.50 7.00
C MET A 131 78.81 -11.68 5.89
N GLU A 132 78.64 -10.37 6.09
CA GLU A 132 78.11 -9.46 5.07
C GLU A 132 78.96 -9.48 3.80
N LYS A 133 80.29 -9.40 3.93
CA LYS A 133 81.21 -9.47 2.78
C LYS A 133 81.12 -10.80 2.03
N LEU A 134 80.97 -11.92 2.75
CA LEU A 134 80.80 -13.24 2.12
C LEU A 134 79.46 -13.33 1.38
N PHE A 135 78.40 -12.75 1.95
CA PHE A 135 77.10 -12.68 1.32
C PHE A 135 77.07 -11.77 0.09
N GLU A 136 77.74 -10.62 0.12
CA GLU A 136 77.94 -9.75 -1.04
C GLU A 136 78.69 -10.47 -2.17
N GLN A 137 79.79 -11.16 -1.85
CA GLN A 137 80.56 -11.94 -2.83
C GLN A 137 79.72 -13.06 -3.44
N TYR A 138 78.94 -13.77 -2.63
CA TYR A 138 78.03 -14.79 -3.11
C TYR A 138 76.94 -14.20 -4.02
N LEU A 139 76.31 -13.10 -3.60
CA LEU A 139 75.25 -12.44 -4.35
C LEU A 139 75.75 -11.86 -5.68
N LEU A 140 76.96 -11.31 -5.72
CA LEU A 140 77.60 -10.78 -6.93
C LEU A 140 77.72 -11.86 -8.02
N VAL A 141 78.05 -13.10 -7.62
CA VAL A 141 78.18 -14.22 -8.56
C VAL A 141 76.81 -14.77 -8.93
N VAL A 142 75.89 -14.90 -7.97
CA VAL A 142 74.50 -15.32 -8.25
C VAL A 142 73.81 -14.36 -9.22
N LYS A 143 73.94 -13.04 -9.00
CA LYS A 143 73.33 -11.99 -9.84
C LYS A 143 74.10 -11.70 -11.13
N SER A 144 75.17 -12.45 -11.45
CA SER A 144 75.97 -12.16 -12.64
C SER A 144 75.16 -12.34 -13.92
N GLY A 145 75.21 -11.31 -14.79
CA GLY A 145 74.46 -11.27 -16.04
C GLY A 145 72.94 -11.07 -15.90
N CYS A 146 72.42 -10.80 -14.69
CA CYS A 146 71.02 -10.43 -14.52
C CYS A 146 70.70 -9.07 -15.14
N ASN A 147 69.49 -8.90 -15.65
CA ASN A 147 68.94 -7.56 -15.91
C ASN A 147 68.40 -6.92 -14.61
N GLU A 148 67.90 -5.67 -14.70
CA GLU A 148 67.29 -4.93 -13.59
C GLU A 148 66.11 -5.65 -12.90
N GLN A 149 65.48 -6.61 -13.59
CA GLN A 149 64.39 -7.41 -13.05
C GLN A 149 64.86 -8.76 -12.53
N ILE A 150 66.17 -9.03 -12.41
CA ILE A 150 66.69 -10.35 -12.01
C ILE A 150 66.17 -11.47 -12.93
N ASP A 151 66.00 -11.15 -14.21
CA ASP A 151 65.72 -12.11 -15.26
C ASP A 151 66.99 -12.35 -16.10
N ARG A 152 67.10 -13.52 -16.73
CA ARG A 152 68.22 -13.93 -17.62
C ARG A 152 69.60 -14.01 -16.96
N CYS A 153 69.66 -14.23 -15.66
CA CYS A 153 70.91 -14.40 -14.92
C CYS A 153 71.68 -15.64 -15.38
N LEU A 154 72.99 -15.50 -15.62
CA LEU A 154 73.83 -16.54 -16.22
C LEU A 154 73.97 -17.76 -15.29
N ASN A 155 74.08 -17.51 -13.98
CA ASN A 155 74.51 -18.52 -13.01
C ASN A 155 73.36 -19.23 -12.29
N PHE A 156 72.09 -18.93 -12.61
CA PHE A 156 70.95 -19.48 -11.87
C PHE A 156 70.78 -20.99 -12.00
N SER A 157 71.04 -21.56 -13.17
CA SER A 157 70.98 -23.02 -13.37
C SER A 157 72.01 -23.76 -12.51
N PHE A 158 73.16 -23.13 -12.24
CA PHE A 158 74.18 -23.66 -11.35
C PHE A 158 73.72 -23.58 -9.89
N PHE A 159 73.32 -22.40 -9.41
CA PHE A 159 72.93 -22.22 -8.01
C PHE A 159 71.65 -22.97 -7.63
N SER A 160 70.70 -23.14 -8.57
CA SER A 160 69.50 -23.96 -8.37
C SER A 160 69.77 -25.47 -8.31
N SER A 161 70.99 -25.92 -8.63
CA SER A 161 71.38 -27.33 -8.49
C SER A 161 71.52 -27.77 -7.03
N ASP A 162 71.61 -26.84 -6.08
CA ASP A 162 71.63 -27.10 -4.65
C ASP A 162 70.56 -26.26 -3.92
N PHE A 163 69.65 -26.92 -3.21
CA PHE A 163 68.52 -26.25 -2.54
C PHE A 163 68.96 -25.30 -1.42
N ARG A 164 70.14 -25.51 -0.81
CA ARG A 164 70.65 -24.67 0.26
C ARG A 164 71.06 -23.28 -0.25
N SER A 165 71.26 -23.12 -1.56
CA SER A 165 71.45 -21.80 -2.17
C SER A 165 70.30 -20.85 -1.86
N ALA A 166 69.06 -21.35 -1.86
CA ALA A 166 67.89 -20.56 -1.49
C ALA A 166 67.87 -20.23 0.02
N ILE A 167 68.32 -21.15 0.88
CA ILE A 167 68.43 -20.94 2.34
C ILE A 167 69.50 -19.89 2.66
N VAL A 168 70.62 -19.88 1.93
CA VAL A 168 71.67 -18.87 2.03
C VAL A 168 71.11 -17.49 1.69
N ILE A 169 70.43 -17.34 0.56
CA ILE A 169 69.82 -16.06 0.16
C ILE A 169 68.71 -15.62 1.15
N ARG A 170 67.93 -16.58 1.66
CA ARG A 170 66.94 -16.31 2.72
C ARG A 170 67.60 -15.75 3.99
N SER A 171 68.75 -16.30 4.38
CA SER A 171 69.53 -15.82 5.53
C SER A 171 70.03 -14.38 5.33
N MET A 172 70.43 -14.03 4.10
CA MET A 172 70.75 -12.63 3.73
C MET A 172 69.52 -11.72 3.90
N ALA A 173 68.36 -12.16 3.41
CA ALA A 173 67.12 -11.39 3.53
C ALA A 173 66.70 -11.20 4.99
N LEU A 174 66.95 -12.15 5.89
CA LEU A 174 66.70 -12.01 7.33
C LEU A 174 67.59 -10.96 8.00
N ILE A 175 68.87 -10.85 7.60
CA ILE A 175 69.75 -9.76 8.08
C ILE A 175 69.19 -8.40 7.63
N LEU A 176 68.80 -8.28 6.37
CA LEU A 176 68.19 -7.05 5.84
C LEU A 176 66.86 -6.73 6.53
N ASP A 177 66.04 -7.73 6.83
CA ASP A 177 64.78 -7.55 7.55
C ASP A 177 65.00 -6.91 8.94
N SER A 178 66.01 -7.37 9.69
CA SER A 178 66.41 -6.77 10.97
C SER A 178 66.89 -5.32 10.82
N LYS A 179 67.70 -5.05 9.78
CA LYS A 179 68.16 -3.68 9.46
C LYS A 179 67.01 -2.75 9.11
N ILE A 180 66.03 -3.22 8.34
CA ILE A 180 64.81 -2.46 8.01
C ILE A 180 64.05 -2.13 9.30
N ASP A 181 63.86 -3.08 10.22
CA ASP A 181 63.16 -2.80 11.49
C ASP A 181 63.90 -1.78 12.36
N SER A 182 65.24 -1.80 12.36
CA SER A 182 66.05 -0.84 13.11
C SER A 182 66.09 0.57 12.51
N SER A 183 65.90 0.70 11.20
CA SER A 183 65.96 1.99 10.48
C SER A 183 64.60 2.69 10.34
N LYS A 184 63.50 2.00 10.65
CA LYS A 184 62.16 2.61 10.71
C LYS A 184 62.05 3.60 11.87
N THR A 185 61.51 4.77 11.59
CA THR A 185 61.24 5.80 12.60
C THR A 185 59.78 5.77 13.01
N GLU A 186 59.52 5.94 14.30
CA GLU A 186 58.17 5.99 14.83
C GLU A 186 57.58 7.39 14.62
N LYS A 187 56.57 7.48 13.76
CA LYS A 187 55.80 8.69 13.52
C LYS A 187 54.32 8.35 13.61
N GLU A 188 53.58 9.06 14.45
CA GLU A 188 52.13 8.86 14.67
C GLU A 188 51.77 7.42 15.09
N GLY A 189 52.62 6.80 15.92
CA GLY A 189 52.42 5.41 16.37
C GLY A 189 52.63 4.36 15.27
N THR A 190 53.28 4.72 14.16
CA THR A 190 53.69 3.77 13.11
C THR A 190 55.17 3.85 12.82
N LYS A 191 55.83 2.69 12.79
CA LYS A 191 57.19 2.53 12.28
C LYS A 191 57.16 2.55 10.75
N LYS A 192 57.57 3.67 10.14
CA LYS A 192 57.63 3.82 8.67
C LYS A 192 59.08 3.98 8.20
N CYS A 193 59.36 3.52 6.98
CA CYS A 193 60.58 3.91 6.28
C CYS A 193 60.41 5.34 5.78
N LEU A 194 61.28 6.25 6.25
CA LEU A 194 61.28 7.66 5.84
C LEU A 194 62.63 8.09 5.24
N SER A 195 63.66 7.25 5.31
CA SER A 195 64.99 7.52 4.75
C SER A 195 65.21 6.76 3.44
N GLU A 196 66.01 7.35 2.55
CA GLU A 196 66.46 6.72 1.30
C GLU A 196 67.17 5.38 1.55
N GLU A 197 67.93 5.28 2.64
CA GLU A 197 68.62 4.05 3.04
C GLU A 197 67.65 2.92 3.44
N CYS A 198 66.56 3.25 4.13
CA CYS A 198 65.51 2.30 4.50
C CYS A 198 64.80 1.78 3.24
N PHE A 199 64.49 2.69 2.31
CA PHE A 199 63.86 2.36 1.03
C PHE A 199 64.75 1.49 0.12
N LYS A 200 66.04 1.81 0.03
CA LYS A 200 67.03 0.97 -0.68
C LYS A 200 67.10 -0.43 -0.08
N SER A 201 67.11 -0.53 1.24
CA SER A 201 67.10 -1.82 1.95
C SER A 201 65.85 -2.64 1.66
N ILE A 202 64.67 -2.01 1.54
CA ILE A 202 63.43 -2.70 1.14
C ILE A 202 63.53 -3.23 -0.30
N SER A 203 64.07 -2.45 -1.25
CA SER A 203 64.24 -2.91 -2.62
C SER A 203 65.19 -4.10 -2.70
N GLU A 204 66.33 -4.03 -1.99
CA GLU A 204 67.30 -5.13 -1.91
C GLU A 204 66.72 -6.37 -1.22
N TYR A 205 65.88 -6.18 -0.20
CA TYR A 205 65.13 -7.26 0.43
C TYR A 205 64.25 -8.01 -0.57
N TYR A 206 63.42 -7.30 -1.35
CA TYR A 206 62.53 -7.94 -2.34
C TYR A 206 63.28 -8.61 -3.50
N ASP A 207 64.42 -8.07 -3.90
CA ASP A 207 65.34 -8.72 -4.84
C ASP A 207 65.79 -10.10 -4.34
N LEU A 208 66.17 -10.20 -3.06
CA LEU A 208 66.59 -11.46 -2.44
C LEU A 208 65.44 -12.45 -2.29
N ILE A 209 64.25 -11.98 -1.94
CA ILE A 209 63.06 -12.85 -1.88
C ILE A 209 62.70 -13.36 -3.28
N ARG A 210 62.79 -12.52 -4.33
CA ARG A 210 62.59 -12.95 -5.72
C ARG A 210 63.62 -14.01 -6.13
N LEU A 211 64.89 -13.83 -5.76
CA LEU A 211 65.94 -14.81 -5.98
C LEU A 211 65.64 -16.14 -5.29
N CYS A 212 65.15 -16.12 -4.04
CA CYS A 212 64.74 -17.32 -3.32
C CYS A 212 63.66 -18.10 -4.09
N HIS A 213 62.64 -17.40 -4.60
CA HIS A 213 61.59 -18.02 -5.40
C HIS A 213 62.10 -18.63 -6.72
N ILE A 214 63.09 -18.01 -7.37
CA ILE A 214 63.65 -18.50 -8.64
C ILE A 214 64.56 -19.73 -8.42
N LEU A 215 65.39 -19.72 -7.37
CA LEU A 215 66.32 -20.82 -7.10
C LEU A 215 65.65 -22.08 -6.54
N LYS A 216 64.46 -21.95 -5.96
CA LYS A 216 63.69 -23.09 -5.45
C LYS A 216 62.90 -23.73 -6.60
N ASN A 217 63.18 -25.00 -6.91
CA ASN A 217 62.48 -25.79 -7.94
C ASN A 217 60.99 -26.07 -7.57
N ARG A 218 60.12 -25.06 -7.73
CA ARG A 218 58.64 -25.10 -7.68
C ARG A 218 57.94 -25.57 -6.39
N ASN A 219 58.66 -26.07 -5.37
CA ASN A 219 58.04 -26.42 -4.08
C ASN A 219 57.73 -25.17 -3.25
N LYS A 220 56.51 -25.07 -2.72
CA LYS A 220 56.04 -23.98 -1.83
C LYS A 220 56.98 -23.82 -0.61
N ASP A 221 57.19 -22.59 -0.15
CA ASP A 221 57.99 -22.26 1.03
C ASP A 221 57.22 -21.28 1.91
N ASP A 222 56.57 -21.77 2.97
CA ASP A 222 55.75 -20.90 3.81
C ASP A 222 56.58 -19.81 4.52
N GLU A 223 57.87 -20.04 4.76
CA GLU A 223 58.74 -19.04 5.41
C GLU A 223 59.11 -17.91 4.44
N VAL A 224 59.51 -18.24 3.21
CA VAL A 224 59.80 -17.24 2.16
C VAL A 224 58.53 -16.51 1.73
N ASP A 225 57.40 -17.23 1.63
CA ASP A 225 56.08 -16.65 1.34
C ASP A 225 55.67 -15.65 2.44
N PHE A 226 55.88 -15.99 3.72
CA PHE A 226 55.63 -15.06 4.82
C PHE A 226 56.58 -13.85 4.81
N MET A 227 57.87 -14.07 4.55
CA MET A 227 58.84 -12.98 4.37
C MET A 227 58.42 -12.02 3.25
N TYR A 228 57.90 -12.56 2.14
CA TYR A 228 57.34 -11.74 1.06
C TYR A 228 56.15 -10.90 1.56
N MET A 229 55.21 -11.50 2.29
CA MET A 229 54.02 -10.77 2.77
C MET A 229 54.36 -9.73 3.85
N LYS A 230 55.28 -10.02 4.78
CA LYS A 230 55.61 -9.18 5.94
C LYS A 230 55.89 -7.72 5.55
N ARG A 231 56.59 -7.50 4.44
CA ARG A 231 57.03 -6.17 3.96
C ARG A 231 56.25 -5.63 2.77
N ALA A 232 55.13 -6.26 2.39
CA ALA A 232 54.48 -5.99 1.11
C ALA A 232 54.08 -4.52 0.96
N ARG A 233 53.54 -3.93 2.03
CA ARG A 233 53.17 -2.51 2.07
C ARG A 233 54.37 -1.58 2.10
N ASP A 234 55.42 -1.93 2.84
CA ASP A 234 56.68 -1.15 2.87
C ASP A 234 57.27 -1.00 1.45
N TYR A 235 57.17 -2.04 0.61
CA TYR A 235 57.66 -2.00 -0.76
C TYR A 235 56.80 -1.19 -1.72
N VAL A 236 55.49 -1.11 -1.46
CA VAL A 236 54.65 -0.18 -2.21
C VAL A 236 54.94 1.26 -1.81
N ASP A 237 55.12 1.53 -0.51
CA ASP A 237 55.51 2.85 -0.02
C ASP A 237 56.84 3.31 -0.64
N TYR A 238 57.78 2.38 -0.83
CA TYR A 238 58.99 2.62 -1.61
C TYR A 238 58.70 3.08 -3.04
N PHE A 239 57.92 2.33 -3.82
CA PHE A 239 57.60 2.74 -5.19
C PHE A 239 56.86 4.07 -5.26
N ASN A 240 55.98 4.35 -4.31
CA ASN A 240 55.27 5.63 -4.23
C ASN A 240 56.19 6.81 -3.87
N SER A 241 57.36 6.54 -3.28
CA SER A 241 58.39 7.56 -2.98
C SER A 241 59.25 7.93 -4.19
N LEU A 242 59.22 7.12 -5.26
CA LEU A 242 60.01 7.35 -6.48
C LEU A 242 59.30 8.34 -7.44
N PRO A 243 60.05 9.09 -8.27
CA PRO A 243 59.46 9.97 -9.29
C PRO A 243 58.65 9.18 -10.32
N MET A 244 57.34 9.45 -10.40
CA MET A 244 56.40 8.73 -11.28
C MET A 244 56.90 8.59 -12.72
N ASN A 245 57.22 7.36 -13.13
CA ASN A 245 57.50 6.99 -14.50
C ASN A 245 56.68 5.72 -14.87
N SER A 246 56.44 5.47 -16.15
CA SER A 246 55.50 4.43 -16.60
C SER A 246 55.91 2.98 -16.25
N ARG A 247 57.19 2.76 -15.92
CA ARG A 247 57.73 1.45 -15.51
C ARG A 247 57.36 1.09 -14.06
N ASP A 248 57.26 2.09 -13.17
CA ASP A 248 56.94 1.87 -11.75
C ASP A 248 55.50 1.35 -11.56
N GLY A 249 54.55 1.82 -12.38
CA GLY A 249 53.16 1.35 -12.34
C GLY A 249 52.97 -0.11 -12.80
N GLU A 250 53.90 -0.66 -13.60
CA GLU A 250 53.88 -2.09 -13.97
C GLU A 250 54.58 -2.97 -12.91
N ALA A 251 55.61 -2.44 -12.24
CA ALA A 251 56.27 -3.11 -11.11
C ALA A 251 55.30 -3.28 -9.92
N ILE A 252 54.57 -2.22 -9.54
CA ILE A 252 53.54 -2.29 -8.49
C ILE A 252 52.47 -3.33 -8.85
N ARG A 253 51.93 -3.31 -10.08
CA ARG A 253 50.91 -4.29 -10.50
C ARG A 253 51.39 -5.75 -10.40
N ARG A 254 52.64 -6.03 -10.77
CA ARG A 254 53.23 -7.37 -10.63
C ARG A 254 53.44 -7.76 -9.16
N HIS A 255 53.91 -6.83 -8.34
CA HIS A 255 54.07 -7.04 -6.89
C HIS A 255 52.75 -7.40 -6.22
N VAL A 256 51.70 -6.64 -6.53
CA VAL A 256 50.34 -6.82 -6.00
C VAL A 256 49.77 -8.18 -6.43
N ALA A 257 49.87 -8.54 -7.71
CA ALA A 257 49.42 -9.85 -8.21
C ALA A 257 50.18 -11.03 -7.55
N LYS A 258 51.48 -10.85 -7.27
CA LYS A 258 52.28 -11.87 -6.58
C LYS A 258 51.90 -12.00 -5.11
N PHE A 259 51.68 -10.88 -4.41
CA PHE A 259 51.15 -10.87 -3.04
C PHE A 259 49.82 -11.62 -2.96
N GLU A 260 48.91 -11.35 -3.88
CA GLU A 260 47.58 -11.97 -3.94
C GLU A 260 47.64 -13.49 -4.12
N ASN A 261 48.51 -13.95 -5.00
CA ASN A 261 48.73 -15.38 -5.21
C ASN A 261 49.30 -16.05 -3.94
N ILE A 262 50.26 -15.40 -3.27
CA ILE A 262 50.84 -15.92 -2.03
C ILE A 262 49.78 -15.99 -0.95
N ILE A 263 49.08 -14.89 -0.68
CA ILE A 263 48.17 -14.81 0.46
C ILE A 263 46.96 -15.75 0.33
N SER A 264 46.49 -15.96 -0.90
CA SER A 264 45.38 -16.89 -1.18
C SER A 264 45.74 -18.34 -0.84
N ASN A 265 47.01 -18.71 -0.99
CA ASN A 265 47.52 -20.07 -0.75
C ASN A 265 48.24 -20.24 0.58
N TYR A 266 48.50 -19.14 1.30
CA TYR A 266 49.20 -19.17 2.59
C TYR A 266 48.36 -19.86 3.66
N SER A 267 49.01 -20.58 4.59
CA SER A 267 48.36 -21.20 5.75
C SER A 267 48.92 -20.57 7.02
N ALA A 268 48.13 -19.69 7.65
CA ALA A 268 48.59 -18.90 8.79
C ALA A 268 48.69 -19.72 10.09
N ASN A 269 49.75 -19.49 10.86
CA ASN A 269 49.85 -19.89 12.26
C ASN A 269 49.54 -18.67 13.15
N PRO A 270 48.35 -18.56 13.76
CA PRO A 270 47.95 -17.39 14.53
C PRO A 270 48.71 -17.22 15.85
N ASN A 271 49.38 -18.27 16.33
CA ASN A 271 50.23 -18.21 17.52
C ASN A 271 51.63 -17.66 17.22
N ASP A 272 52.00 -17.47 15.95
CA ASP A 272 53.27 -16.85 15.59
C ASP A 272 53.22 -15.34 15.87
N PRO A 273 54.06 -14.82 16.79
CA PRO A 273 54.13 -13.39 17.07
C PRO A 273 54.42 -12.54 15.84
N LYS A 274 55.21 -13.06 14.89
CA LYS A 274 55.54 -12.35 13.64
C LYS A 274 54.30 -12.22 12.76
N PHE A 275 53.44 -13.24 12.71
CA PHE A 275 52.19 -13.18 11.97
C PHE A 275 51.22 -12.17 12.58
N ARG A 276 51.13 -12.10 13.92
CA ARG A 276 50.36 -11.06 14.61
C ARG A 276 50.84 -9.66 14.25
N GLU A 277 52.15 -9.43 14.29
CA GLU A 277 52.77 -8.15 13.91
C GLU A 277 52.43 -7.78 12.45
N PHE A 278 52.50 -8.76 11.54
CA PHE A 278 52.09 -8.58 10.14
C PHE A 278 50.63 -8.09 10.01
N ILE A 279 49.68 -8.74 10.70
CA ILE A 279 48.27 -8.34 10.65
C ILE A 279 48.07 -6.93 11.20
N VAL A 280 48.72 -6.59 12.32
CA VAL A 280 48.65 -5.24 12.92
C VAL A 280 49.21 -4.18 11.95
N ASN A 281 50.36 -4.44 11.33
CA ASN A 281 50.99 -3.54 10.36
C ASN A 281 50.16 -3.40 9.06
N PHE A 282 49.46 -4.44 8.65
CA PHE A 282 48.57 -4.39 7.50
C PHE A 282 47.30 -3.54 7.76
N LYS A 283 46.93 -3.31 9.02
CA LYS A 283 45.77 -2.48 9.43
C LYS A 283 44.47 -2.84 8.69
N PRO A 284 44.01 -4.10 8.77
CA PRO A 284 42.80 -4.54 8.08
C PRO A 284 41.56 -3.73 8.47
N TRP A 285 41.50 -3.26 9.72
CA TRP A 285 40.35 -2.52 10.25
C TRP A 285 40.19 -1.10 9.69
N THR A 286 41.26 -0.51 9.12
CA THR A 286 41.19 0.81 8.46
C THR A 286 41.08 0.70 6.94
N TYR A 287 41.11 -0.52 6.37
CA TYR A 287 41.02 -0.73 4.93
C TYR A 287 39.69 -0.22 4.36
N SER A 288 39.75 0.40 3.17
CA SER A 288 38.65 1.07 2.51
C SER A 288 38.79 0.95 1.00
N LYS A 289 37.78 0.41 0.31
CA LYS A 289 37.71 0.39 -1.16
C LYS A 289 37.52 1.76 -1.80
N LEU A 290 37.09 2.75 -1.01
CA LEU A 290 36.93 4.12 -1.48
C LEU A 290 38.26 4.90 -1.47
N GLU A 291 39.27 4.35 -0.80
CA GLU A 291 40.61 4.92 -0.75
C GLU A 291 41.52 4.11 -1.67
N ALA A 292 42.52 4.78 -2.24
CA ALA A 292 43.52 4.10 -3.05
C ALA A 292 44.37 3.20 -2.14
N ASP A 293 44.04 1.91 -2.08
CA ASP A 293 44.87 0.88 -1.45
C ASP A 293 45.58 0.06 -2.54
N PRO A 294 46.90 -0.14 -2.43
CA PRO A 294 47.63 -0.89 -3.42
C PRO A 294 47.33 -2.39 -3.42
N PHE A 295 46.64 -2.93 -2.41
CA PHE A 295 46.24 -4.33 -2.32
C PHE A 295 44.72 -4.48 -2.40
N PRO A 296 44.09 -4.23 -3.56
CA PRO A 296 42.65 -4.35 -3.71
C PRO A 296 42.16 -5.79 -3.75
N PHE A 297 43.00 -6.77 -4.10
CA PHE A 297 42.64 -8.19 -4.07
C PHE A 297 43.40 -8.94 -2.95
N GLY A 298 42.88 -10.11 -2.53
CA GLY A 298 43.39 -10.85 -1.36
C GLY A 298 42.90 -10.34 0.01
N THR A 299 42.21 -9.20 0.04
CA THR A 299 41.61 -8.57 1.23
C THR A 299 40.68 -9.50 2.00
N GLN A 300 39.90 -10.32 1.30
CA GLN A 300 39.02 -11.31 1.91
C GLN A 300 39.81 -12.25 2.83
N LYS A 301 40.95 -12.79 2.35
CA LYS A 301 41.76 -13.70 3.16
C LYS A 301 42.39 -12.97 4.36
N MET A 302 42.77 -11.70 4.18
CA MET A 302 43.25 -10.86 5.28
C MET A 302 42.20 -10.61 6.36
N PHE A 303 40.97 -10.26 5.98
CA PHE A 303 39.87 -10.14 6.93
C PHE A 303 39.56 -11.47 7.61
N SER A 304 39.68 -12.59 6.90
CA SER A 304 39.53 -13.93 7.49
C SER A 304 40.54 -14.17 8.62
N TYR A 305 41.82 -13.87 8.37
CA TYR A 305 42.87 -14.00 9.38
C TYR A 305 42.73 -13.02 10.53
N ALA A 306 42.45 -11.75 10.22
CA ALA A 306 42.26 -10.71 11.21
C ALA A 306 41.07 -11.00 12.12
N ALA A 307 39.92 -11.38 11.54
CA ALA A 307 38.70 -11.60 12.29
C ALA A 307 38.75 -12.86 13.16
N SER A 308 39.29 -13.97 12.63
CA SER A 308 39.34 -15.23 13.38
C SER A 308 40.30 -15.21 14.57
N ASN A 309 41.34 -14.37 14.54
CA ASN A 309 42.42 -14.44 15.52
C ASN A 309 42.65 -13.14 16.31
N PHE A 310 42.23 -11.99 15.79
CA PHE A 310 42.61 -10.67 16.32
C PHE A 310 41.44 -9.69 16.48
N LEU A 311 40.20 -10.13 16.23
CA LEU A 311 38.99 -9.33 16.51
C LEU A 311 38.75 -9.20 18.01
N TYR A 312 39.03 -10.25 18.79
CA TYR A 312 38.85 -10.28 20.23
C TYR A 312 40.19 -10.46 20.96
N GLU A 313 40.31 -9.83 22.12
CA GLU A 313 41.35 -10.05 23.11
C GLU A 313 40.73 -10.73 24.35
N ASN A 314 41.43 -11.71 24.92
CA ASN A 314 41.05 -12.29 26.20
C ASN A 314 41.53 -11.36 27.33
N LYS A 315 40.60 -10.63 27.95
CA LYS A 315 40.85 -9.81 29.15
C LYS A 315 40.08 -10.42 30.31
N ASN A 316 40.80 -10.88 31.34
CA ASN A 316 40.22 -11.44 32.58
C ASN A 316 39.24 -12.60 32.34
N GLY A 317 39.52 -13.48 31.38
CA GLY A 317 38.65 -14.63 31.05
C GLY A 317 37.43 -14.31 30.17
N ASN A 318 37.17 -13.03 29.88
CA ASN A 318 36.10 -12.60 28.97
C ASN A 318 36.69 -12.18 27.61
N LYS A 319 36.01 -12.56 26.53
CA LYS A 319 36.29 -12.05 25.18
C LYS A 319 35.83 -10.60 25.10
N ALA A 320 36.74 -9.68 24.82
CA ALA A 320 36.44 -8.29 24.53
C ALA A 320 36.98 -7.92 23.15
N LEU A 321 36.39 -6.94 22.47
CA LEU A 321 36.92 -6.44 21.20
C LEU A 321 38.35 -5.91 21.39
N SER A 322 39.23 -6.15 20.42
CA SER A 322 40.63 -5.72 20.48
C SER A 322 40.76 -4.20 20.48
N SER A 323 41.80 -3.67 21.13
CA SER A 323 41.99 -2.21 21.20
C SER A 323 42.16 -1.59 19.83
N ASP A 324 42.86 -2.29 18.93
CA ASP A 324 43.12 -1.85 17.56
C ASP A 324 41.82 -1.75 16.75
N PHE A 325 40.91 -2.71 16.94
CA PHE A 325 39.59 -2.69 16.31
C PHE A 325 38.73 -1.53 16.82
N ILE A 326 38.69 -1.33 18.15
CA ILE A 326 37.94 -0.23 18.77
C ILE A 326 38.49 1.14 18.30
N GLN A 327 39.81 1.28 18.17
CA GLN A 327 40.42 2.50 17.67
C GLN A 327 40.04 2.76 16.22
N ALA A 328 40.10 1.74 15.35
CA ALA A 328 39.69 1.86 13.95
C ALA A 328 38.20 2.22 13.82
N LEU A 329 37.34 1.63 14.65
CA LEU A 329 35.93 1.98 14.78
C LEU A 329 35.76 3.48 15.09
N LYS A 330 36.46 3.99 16.12
CA LYS A 330 36.38 5.43 16.48
C LYS A 330 36.85 6.32 15.34
N ILE A 331 38.00 6.02 14.73
CA ILE A 331 38.56 6.79 13.61
C ILE A 331 37.57 6.86 12.44
N SER A 332 36.90 5.75 12.12
CA SER A 332 35.90 5.70 11.04
C SER A 332 34.73 6.68 11.25
N GLN A 333 34.49 7.11 12.50
CA GLN A 333 33.38 8.00 12.87
C GLN A 333 33.80 9.46 13.12
N VAL A 334 35.05 9.85 12.87
CA VAL A 334 35.53 11.24 13.06
C VAL A 334 35.32 12.11 11.80
N ALA A 335 35.17 11.52 10.62
CA ALA A 335 34.99 12.25 9.37
C ALA A 335 33.68 13.08 9.35
N GLY A 336 33.67 14.20 8.61
CA GLY A 336 32.53 15.10 8.52
C GLY A 336 31.23 14.43 8.04
N ASP A 337 31.33 13.39 7.20
CA ASP A 337 30.18 12.64 6.68
C ASP A 337 29.91 11.30 7.42
N SER A 338 30.49 11.12 8.61
CA SER A 338 30.35 9.91 9.46
C SER A 338 28.90 9.63 9.90
N PHE A 339 28.62 8.42 10.39
CA PHE A 339 27.27 8.08 10.85
C PHE A 339 26.92 8.93 12.08
N PHE A 340 27.90 9.17 12.95
CA PHE A 340 27.71 9.94 14.18
C PHE A 340 27.44 11.41 13.91
N SER A 341 28.17 12.06 12.99
CA SER A 341 27.89 13.44 12.62
C SER A 341 26.47 13.58 12.05
N ASN A 342 26.07 12.63 11.20
CA ASN A 342 24.74 12.59 10.61
C ASN A 342 23.63 12.41 11.66
N VAL A 343 23.78 11.49 12.62
CA VAL A 343 22.79 11.29 13.69
C VAL A 343 22.69 12.52 14.58
N ARG A 344 23.82 13.13 14.95
CA ARG A 344 23.84 14.34 15.80
C ARG A 344 23.23 15.57 15.11
N ALA A 345 23.22 15.61 13.78
CA ALA A 345 22.57 16.66 13.01
C ALA A 345 21.03 16.52 12.93
N LEU A 346 20.47 15.36 13.31
CA LEU A 346 19.02 15.16 13.30
C LEU A 346 18.36 15.82 14.52
N ASN A 347 17.16 16.37 14.33
CA ASN A 347 16.40 16.99 15.40
C ASN A 347 16.04 15.97 16.51
N PRO A 348 16.42 16.20 17.79
CA PRO A 348 16.11 15.29 18.89
C PRO A 348 14.61 15.02 19.08
N THR A 349 13.76 16.01 18.80
CA THR A 349 12.29 15.88 18.88
C THR A 349 11.79 14.86 17.86
N MET A 350 12.31 14.91 16.63
CA MET A 350 12.00 13.93 15.59
C MET A 350 12.45 12.53 16.01
N LEU A 351 13.69 12.38 16.51
CA LEU A 351 14.20 11.09 16.98
C LEU A 351 13.31 10.50 18.09
N GLY A 352 12.87 11.35 19.03
CA GLY A 352 11.91 10.98 20.08
C GLY A 352 10.58 10.43 19.53
N SER A 353 10.03 11.03 18.47
CA SER A 353 8.79 10.55 17.81
C SER A 353 8.91 9.13 17.26
N PHE A 354 10.13 8.69 16.92
CA PHE A 354 10.43 7.33 16.43
C PHE A 354 11.01 6.41 17.52
N SER A 355 11.01 6.84 18.79
CA SER A 355 11.62 6.12 19.91
C SER A 355 13.11 5.80 19.68
N LEU A 356 13.84 6.74 19.07
CA LEU A 356 15.27 6.65 18.83
C LEU A 356 16.01 7.54 19.83
N ASP A 357 16.94 6.95 20.59
CA ASP A 357 17.81 7.70 21.50
C ASP A 357 19.18 7.94 20.84
N PRO A 358 19.52 9.18 20.44
CA PRO A 358 20.80 9.48 19.80
C PRO A 358 22.01 9.05 20.65
N LYS A 359 21.88 8.95 21.98
CA LYS A 359 22.98 8.49 22.86
C LYS A 359 23.30 7.00 22.68
N LYS A 360 22.35 6.20 22.21
CA LYS A 360 22.54 4.76 21.97
C LYS A 360 23.72 4.48 21.04
N ILE A 361 24.04 5.39 20.11
CA ILE A 361 25.14 5.19 19.17
C ILE A 361 26.51 5.24 19.86
N GLU A 362 26.60 5.86 21.03
CA GLU A 362 27.83 6.00 21.82
C GLU A 362 28.03 4.83 22.80
N GLU A 363 27.01 3.97 22.98
CA GLU A 363 27.08 2.82 23.85
C GLU A 363 27.96 1.71 23.26
N PRO A 364 28.80 1.03 24.06
CA PRO A 364 29.60 -0.12 23.61
C PRO A 364 28.75 -1.29 23.08
N THR A 365 27.49 -1.36 23.51
CA THR A 365 26.50 -2.35 23.06
C THR A 365 26.10 -2.13 21.59
N PHE A 366 26.15 -0.88 21.10
CA PHE A 366 25.91 -0.53 19.71
C PHE A 366 27.21 -0.42 18.92
N LEU A 367 28.22 0.28 19.46
CA LEU A 367 29.54 0.45 18.83
C LEU A 367 30.39 -0.82 18.95
N ASN A 368 30.03 -1.82 18.16
CA ASN A 368 30.62 -3.16 18.18
C ASN A 368 30.96 -3.64 16.75
N GLU A 369 31.36 -4.91 16.62
CA GLU A 369 31.71 -5.52 15.34
C GLU A 369 30.55 -5.57 14.32
N TYR A 370 29.31 -5.64 14.79
CA TYR A 370 28.12 -5.61 13.91
C TYR A 370 27.88 -4.22 13.35
N PHE A 371 28.10 -3.16 14.15
CA PHE A 371 28.06 -1.79 13.65
C PHE A 371 29.13 -1.57 12.58
N PHE A 372 30.37 -2.04 12.83
CA PHE A 372 31.44 -1.97 11.84
C PHE A 372 31.04 -2.66 10.51
N ILE A 373 30.51 -3.87 10.58
CA ILE A 373 30.04 -4.63 9.41
C ILE A 373 29.00 -3.82 8.62
N ILE A 374 27.96 -3.31 9.31
CA ILE A 374 26.86 -2.59 8.68
C ILE A 374 27.33 -1.25 8.10
N ASP A 375 28.06 -0.43 8.87
CA ASP A 375 28.52 0.90 8.46
C ASP A 375 29.47 0.81 7.25
N ARG A 376 30.48 -0.07 7.32
CA ARG A 376 31.46 -0.22 6.24
C ARG A 376 30.87 -0.82 4.97
N LEU A 377 29.91 -1.74 5.09
CA LEU A 377 29.18 -2.28 3.93
C LEU A 377 28.26 -1.23 3.31
N TYR A 378 27.47 -0.53 4.13
CA TYR A 378 26.53 0.49 3.68
C TYR A 378 27.24 1.62 2.94
N ARG A 379 28.36 2.09 3.48
CA ARG A 379 29.17 3.16 2.88
C ARG A 379 30.00 2.69 1.68
N GLY A 380 30.06 1.39 1.40
CA GLY A 380 30.84 0.84 0.29
C GLY A 380 32.34 0.78 0.53
N HIS A 381 32.78 0.90 1.80
CA HIS A 381 34.17 0.69 2.16
C HIS A 381 34.58 -0.78 2.04
N LEU A 382 33.64 -1.71 2.27
CA LEU A 382 33.83 -3.15 2.15
C LEU A 382 32.71 -3.75 1.28
N ASN A 383 32.99 -4.86 0.60
CA ASN A 383 31.98 -5.65 -0.10
C ASN A 383 31.41 -6.77 0.79
N VAL A 384 30.41 -7.50 0.27
CA VAL A 384 29.72 -8.54 1.03
C VAL A 384 30.66 -9.69 1.41
N GLU A 385 31.57 -10.08 0.51
CA GLU A 385 32.53 -11.16 0.75
C GLU A 385 33.49 -10.84 1.90
N GLU A 386 33.99 -9.60 1.99
CA GLU A 386 34.89 -9.13 3.03
C GLU A 386 34.21 -9.07 4.39
N VAL A 387 33.03 -8.46 4.49
CA VAL A 387 32.31 -8.41 5.78
C VAL A 387 31.80 -9.79 6.21
N SER A 388 31.59 -10.72 5.27
CA SER A 388 31.29 -12.12 5.60
C SER A 388 32.44 -12.78 6.37
N GLN A 389 33.69 -12.39 6.09
CA GLN A 389 34.84 -12.90 6.85
C GLN A 389 34.87 -12.33 8.27
N ILE A 390 34.53 -11.05 8.44
CA ILE A 390 34.40 -10.42 9.76
C ILE A 390 33.30 -11.10 10.57
N TRP A 391 32.13 -11.33 9.96
CA TRP A 391 31.04 -12.10 10.56
C TRP A 391 31.49 -13.50 10.97
N MET A 392 32.23 -14.22 10.12
CA MET A 392 32.73 -15.55 10.43
C MET A 392 33.68 -15.56 11.65
N GLY A 393 34.46 -14.50 11.87
CA GLY A 393 35.32 -14.35 13.04
C GLY A 393 34.63 -13.81 14.30
N SER A 394 33.41 -13.26 14.19
CA SER A 394 32.63 -12.71 15.30
C SER A 394 31.98 -13.78 16.19
N GLU A 395 31.34 -13.35 17.28
CA GLU A 395 30.42 -14.17 18.09
C GLU A 395 29.18 -14.65 17.31
N ARG A 396 28.89 -14.04 16.15
CA ARG A 396 27.75 -14.35 15.27
C ARG A 396 26.39 -14.21 15.97
N SER A 397 26.26 -13.20 16.83
CA SER A 397 24.99 -12.90 17.49
C SER A 397 24.01 -12.23 16.51
N GLU A 398 23.04 -12.99 16.01
CA GLU A 398 22.02 -12.46 15.09
C GLU A 398 21.18 -11.35 15.74
N ASP A 399 20.83 -11.48 17.02
CA ASP A 399 20.04 -10.48 17.74
C ASP A 399 20.76 -9.12 17.87
N LYS A 400 22.06 -9.13 18.18
CA LYS A 400 22.88 -7.91 18.20
C LYS A 400 22.98 -7.31 16.79
N LEU A 401 23.24 -8.13 15.77
CA LEU A 401 23.29 -7.69 14.37
C LEU A 401 21.98 -7.04 13.93
N TYR A 402 20.84 -7.67 14.20
CA TYR A 402 19.52 -7.15 13.84
C TYR A 402 19.17 -5.87 14.61
N SER A 403 19.50 -5.78 15.89
CA SER A 403 19.28 -4.54 16.66
C SER A 403 20.12 -3.38 16.13
N VAL A 404 21.38 -3.61 15.76
CA VAL A 404 22.24 -2.57 15.20
C VAL A 404 21.76 -2.18 13.81
N LEU A 405 21.46 -3.17 12.97
CA LEU A 405 20.94 -2.98 11.62
C LEU A 405 19.69 -2.11 11.62
N GLU A 406 18.65 -2.50 12.37
CA GLU A 406 17.37 -1.79 12.34
C GLU A 406 17.54 -0.32 12.76
N TYR A 407 18.35 -0.07 13.79
CA TYR A 407 18.64 1.28 14.26
C TYR A 407 19.42 2.09 13.21
N TYR A 408 20.43 1.49 12.57
CA TYR A 408 21.22 2.11 11.53
C TYR A 408 20.36 2.49 10.31
N LEU A 409 19.51 1.57 9.84
CA LEU A 409 18.59 1.82 8.72
C LEU A 409 17.62 2.96 9.04
N LYS A 410 17.01 2.95 10.24
CA LYS A 410 16.10 4.03 10.67
C LYS A 410 16.77 5.39 10.61
N MET A 411 18.00 5.50 11.10
CA MET A 411 18.76 6.76 11.08
C MET A 411 19.09 7.24 9.67
N GLU A 412 19.58 6.35 8.79
CA GLU A 412 19.89 6.70 7.40
C GLU A 412 18.64 7.12 6.62
N VAL A 413 17.51 6.44 6.83
CA VAL A 413 16.25 6.82 6.19
C VAL A 413 15.76 8.17 6.72
N LEU A 414 15.78 8.43 8.02
CA LEU A 414 15.38 9.72 8.58
C LEU A 414 16.28 10.87 8.09
N LYS A 415 17.60 10.64 7.99
CA LYS A 415 18.53 11.60 7.37
C LYS A 415 18.08 11.93 5.94
N MET A 416 17.73 10.92 5.16
CA MET A 416 17.26 11.13 3.78
C MET A 416 15.90 11.82 3.70
N VAL A 417 14.99 11.58 4.65
CA VAL A 417 13.72 12.31 4.77
C VAL A 417 13.96 13.80 5.04
N VAL A 418 14.80 14.14 6.02
CA VAL A 418 15.12 15.52 6.37
C VAL A 418 15.80 16.23 5.20
N LYS A 419 16.77 15.58 4.56
CA LYS A 419 17.47 16.13 3.38
C LYS A 419 16.50 16.37 2.22
N THR A 420 15.65 15.39 1.92
CA THR A 420 14.62 15.52 0.87
C THR A 420 13.70 16.69 1.16
N SER A 421 13.20 16.80 2.39
CA SER A 421 12.25 17.84 2.76
C SER A 421 12.88 19.23 2.79
N THR A 422 14.15 19.33 3.20
CA THR A 422 14.92 20.58 3.14
C THR A 422 15.11 21.02 1.68
N ASP A 423 15.60 20.13 0.82
CA ASP A 423 15.82 20.44 -0.61
C ASP A 423 14.52 20.86 -1.31
N MET A 424 13.40 20.21 -0.98
CA MET A 424 12.09 20.57 -1.51
C MET A 424 11.62 21.92 -0.95
N SER A 425 11.75 22.16 0.36
CA SER A 425 11.31 23.41 1.01
C SER A 425 12.01 24.64 0.42
N VAL A 426 13.31 24.56 0.11
CA VAL A 426 14.10 25.66 -0.48
C VAL A 426 13.50 26.15 -1.80
N LYS A 427 12.82 25.29 -2.56
CA LYS A 427 12.16 25.69 -3.80
C LYS A 427 10.88 26.46 -3.56
N TYR A 428 10.08 26.03 -2.58
CA TYR A 428 8.83 26.70 -2.22
C TYR A 428 9.05 28.07 -1.54
N ALA A 429 10.24 28.29 -0.98
CA ALA A 429 10.65 29.59 -0.44
C ALA A 429 11.05 30.63 -1.50
N ASP A 430 11.27 30.22 -2.76
CA ASP A 430 11.72 31.13 -3.82
C ASP A 430 10.56 31.97 -4.37
N LYS A 431 10.45 33.21 -3.88
CA LYS A 431 9.40 34.18 -4.24
C LYS A 431 9.43 34.61 -5.71
N ASN A 432 10.49 34.31 -6.46
CA ASN A 432 10.66 34.75 -7.85
C ASN A 432 10.12 33.74 -8.89
N ILE A 433 9.68 32.56 -8.46
CA ILE A 433 9.19 31.51 -9.36
C ILE A 433 7.68 31.65 -9.54
N ASN A 434 7.21 31.75 -10.79
CA ASN A 434 5.78 31.60 -11.11
C ASN A 434 5.27 30.27 -10.56
N THR A 435 4.19 30.27 -9.79
CA THR A 435 3.70 29.08 -9.09
C THR A 435 3.38 27.90 -10.04
N GLN A 436 3.06 28.17 -11.31
CA GLN A 436 2.94 27.13 -12.36
C GLN A 436 4.28 26.44 -12.66
N SER A 437 5.37 27.19 -12.85
CA SER A 437 6.70 26.61 -13.06
C SER A 437 7.23 25.96 -11.79
N LEU A 438 6.86 26.45 -10.60
CA LEU A 438 7.31 25.92 -9.32
C LEU A 438 6.97 24.43 -9.12
N ILE A 439 5.73 24.02 -9.41
CA ILE A 439 5.30 22.62 -9.25
C ILE A 439 6.00 21.72 -10.29
N TYR A 440 6.06 22.16 -11.55
CA TYR A 440 6.74 21.42 -12.61
C TYR A 440 8.25 21.26 -12.32
N ASP A 441 8.91 22.34 -11.91
CA ASP A 441 10.33 22.35 -11.55
C ASP A 441 10.62 21.46 -10.34
N THR A 442 9.71 21.44 -9.36
CA THR A 442 9.79 20.54 -8.19
C THR A 442 9.69 19.08 -8.63
N ILE A 443 8.79 18.74 -9.56
CA ILE A 443 8.68 17.39 -10.12
C ILE A 443 9.95 17.04 -10.91
N GLN A 444 10.51 17.95 -11.71
CA GLN A 444 11.74 17.67 -12.45
C GLN A 444 12.95 17.49 -11.53
N LYS A 445 13.12 18.34 -10.51
CA LYS A 445 14.20 18.23 -9.49
C LYS A 445 14.05 17.01 -8.59
N SER A 446 12.84 16.47 -8.44
CA SER A 446 12.64 15.18 -7.80
C SER A 446 13.44 14.05 -8.46
N LYS A 447 13.93 14.24 -9.71
CA LYS A 447 14.88 13.34 -10.38
C LYS A 447 16.22 13.25 -9.65
N GLU A 448 16.84 14.37 -9.26
CA GLU A 448 18.12 14.37 -8.53
C GLU A 448 17.96 13.78 -7.11
N ILE A 449 16.80 14.00 -6.49
CA ILE A 449 16.41 13.36 -5.24
C ILE A 449 16.23 11.84 -5.45
N SER A 450 15.70 11.41 -6.60
CA SER A 450 15.53 10.01 -6.98
C SER A 450 16.86 9.26 -7.07
N ASP A 451 17.90 9.89 -7.62
CA ASP A 451 19.22 9.25 -7.72
C ASP A 451 19.80 8.99 -6.31
N ARG A 452 19.60 9.93 -5.37
CA ARG A 452 20.05 9.77 -3.97
C ARG A 452 19.25 8.70 -3.21
N TRP A 453 17.93 8.63 -3.39
CA TRP A 453 17.13 7.54 -2.82
C TRP A 453 17.49 6.18 -3.43
N THR A 454 17.80 6.14 -4.73
CA THR A 454 18.24 4.92 -5.41
C THR A 454 19.56 4.44 -4.84
N ASP A 455 20.53 5.32 -4.61
CA ASP A 455 21.80 4.98 -3.97
C ASP A 455 21.59 4.40 -2.56
N VAL A 456 20.74 5.02 -1.74
CA VAL A 456 20.38 4.52 -0.40
C VAL A 456 19.76 3.12 -0.46
N LEU A 457 18.81 2.91 -1.39
CA LEU A 457 18.18 1.60 -1.59
C LEU A 457 19.20 0.55 -2.07
N VAL A 458 20.09 0.88 -3.00
CA VAL A 458 21.16 -0.03 -3.46
C VAL A 458 22.09 -0.42 -2.32
N ARG A 459 22.41 0.51 -1.42
CA ARG A 459 23.22 0.22 -0.22
C ARG A 459 22.48 -0.71 0.74
N PHE A 460 21.17 -0.56 0.90
CA PHE A 460 20.36 -1.49 1.67
C PHE A 460 20.27 -2.87 1.03
N ASP A 461 20.16 -2.95 -0.29
CA ASP A 461 20.18 -4.23 -1.03
C ASP A 461 21.49 -5.00 -0.80
N ARG A 462 22.64 -4.29 -0.70
CA ARG A 462 23.93 -4.91 -0.33
C ARG A 462 23.89 -5.53 1.07
N ILE A 463 23.28 -4.85 2.04
CA ILE A 463 23.11 -5.39 3.39
C ILE A 463 22.18 -6.61 3.37
N ALA A 464 21.05 -6.53 2.65
CA ALA A 464 20.14 -7.64 2.49
C ALA A 464 20.83 -8.87 1.86
N LEU A 465 21.69 -8.66 0.86
CA LEU A 465 22.52 -9.71 0.25
C LEU A 465 23.49 -10.33 1.28
N PHE A 466 24.10 -9.52 2.14
CA PHE A 466 24.94 -10.01 3.23
C PHE A 466 24.17 -10.90 4.21
N LEU A 467 23.00 -10.46 4.67
CA LEU A 467 22.16 -11.25 5.59
C LEU A 467 21.74 -12.57 4.93
N GLY A 468 21.31 -12.53 3.67
CA GLY A 468 20.84 -13.70 2.93
C GLY A 468 21.91 -14.77 2.70
N ARG A 469 23.19 -14.37 2.65
CA ARG A 469 24.33 -15.29 2.51
C ARG A 469 24.83 -15.86 3.85
N ASN A 470 24.72 -15.09 4.94
CA ASN A 470 25.45 -15.39 6.17
C ASN A 470 24.58 -15.88 7.35
N ILE A 471 23.27 -15.67 7.31
CA ILE A 471 22.37 -16.07 8.39
C ILE A 471 21.82 -17.48 8.16
N LYS A 472 21.85 -18.30 9.21
CA LYS A 472 21.33 -19.67 9.18
C LYS A 472 19.80 -19.68 9.26
N LYS A 473 19.17 -20.29 8.25
CA LYS A 473 17.72 -20.30 8.03
C LYS A 473 17.00 -21.46 8.72
N GLN A 474 16.98 -21.48 10.06
CA GLN A 474 16.37 -22.58 10.84
C GLN A 474 15.62 -22.08 12.09
N GLY A 475 14.50 -22.72 12.43
CA GLY A 475 13.75 -22.48 13.67
C GLY A 475 13.28 -21.03 13.87
N GLU A 476 13.41 -20.50 15.09
CA GLU A 476 13.06 -19.10 15.42
C GLU A 476 13.92 -18.06 14.67
N ILE A 477 15.16 -18.41 14.33
CA ILE A 477 16.07 -17.54 13.58
C ILE A 477 15.53 -17.30 12.17
N GLN A 478 14.94 -18.33 11.54
CA GLN A 478 14.28 -18.18 10.24
C GLN A 478 13.14 -17.16 10.30
N LYS A 479 12.32 -17.20 11.36
CA LYS A 479 11.22 -16.26 11.55
C LYS A 479 11.73 -14.82 11.69
N LYS A 480 12.75 -14.60 12.53
CA LYS A 480 13.40 -13.28 12.68
C LYS A 480 14.03 -12.80 11.37
N TYR A 481 14.69 -13.70 10.63
CA TYR A 481 15.25 -13.39 9.31
C TYR A 481 14.16 -12.95 8.32
N ASP A 482 13.06 -13.72 8.22
CA ASP A 482 11.95 -13.39 7.33
C ASP A 482 11.29 -12.06 7.70
N GLU A 483 11.15 -11.76 9.00
CA GLU A 483 10.67 -10.46 9.47
C GLU A 483 11.58 -9.31 9.02
N LYS A 484 12.91 -9.46 9.13
CA LYS A 484 13.86 -8.43 8.69
C LYS A 484 13.95 -8.33 7.16
N MET A 485 13.81 -9.41 6.41
CA MET A 485 13.75 -9.35 4.95
C MET A 485 12.49 -8.64 4.45
N ARG A 486 11.33 -8.91 5.07
CA ARG A 486 10.10 -8.19 4.75
C ARG A 486 10.20 -6.69 5.06
N MET A 487 11.02 -6.29 6.04
CA MET A 487 11.33 -4.88 6.31
C MET A 487 12.11 -4.22 5.17
N PHE A 488 13.04 -4.93 4.52
CA PHE A 488 13.69 -4.42 3.30
C PHE A 488 12.68 -4.33 2.14
N ASP A 489 11.85 -5.35 1.95
CA ASP A 489 10.83 -5.37 0.89
C ASP A 489 9.81 -4.23 1.06
N SER A 490 9.44 -3.92 2.30
CA SER A 490 8.47 -2.86 2.60
C SER A 490 9.07 -1.46 2.50
N LEU A 491 10.41 -1.31 2.47
CA LEU A 491 11.07 0.00 2.59
C LEU A 491 10.61 1.00 1.52
N ARG A 492 10.39 0.55 0.28
CA ARG A 492 9.88 1.40 -0.79
C ARG A 492 8.49 1.97 -0.48
N ARG A 493 7.61 1.15 0.11
CA ARG A 493 6.31 1.59 0.62
C ARG A 493 6.51 2.56 1.79
N ASN A 494 7.44 2.28 2.73
CA ASN A 494 7.76 3.18 3.85
C ASN A 494 8.11 4.59 3.37
N ILE A 495 8.94 4.70 2.32
CA ILE A 495 9.35 5.99 1.72
C ILE A 495 8.14 6.82 1.26
N LYS A 496 7.05 6.17 0.79
CA LYS A 496 5.81 6.89 0.45
C LYS A 496 5.22 7.59 1.66
N TYR A 497 5.07 6.87 2.77
CA TYR A 497 4.44 7.36 3.98
C TYR A 497 5.28 8.43 4.69
N ILE A 498 6.60 8.24 4.77
CA ILE A 498 7.47 9.10 5.59
C ILE A 498 8.09 10.27 4.82
N SER A 499 8.11 10.23 3.49
CA SER A 499 8.77 11.25 2.67
C SER A 499 7.91 11.73 1.52
N ALA A 500 7.51 10.84 0.60
CA ALA A 500 6.95 11.28 -0.66
C ALA A 500 5.56 11.93 -0.52
N TYR A 501 4.66 11.31 0.22
CA TYR A 501 3.33 11.87 0.47
C TYR A 501 3.32 13.04 1.44
N PRO A 502 4.15 13.06 2.50
CA PRO A 502 4.36 14.27 3.31
C PRO A 502 4.81 15.47 2.48
N ASN A 503 5.84 15.32 1.63
CA ASN A 503 6.30 16.40 0.76
C ASN A 503 5.23 16.78 -0.27
N LYS A 504 4.55 15.79 -0.87
CA LYS A 504 3.43 16.03 -1.79
C LYS A 504 2.27 16.77 -1.12
N MET A 505 1.95 16.48 0.15
CA MET A 505 0.94 17.19 0.93
C MET A 505 1.27 18.68 1.02
N MET A 506 2.56 19.01 1.17
CA MET A 506 3.03 20.40 1.11
C MET A 506 2.89 21.00 -0.28
N MET A 507 3.27 20.28 -1.33
CA MET A 507 3.05 20.75 -2.70
C MET A 507 1.57 21.07 -2.98
N VAL A 508 0.67 20.18 -2.54
CA VAL A 508 -0.78 20.33 -2.69
C VAL A 508 -1.28 21.54 -1.88
N TYR A 509 -0.82 21.71 -0.64
CA TYR A 509 -1.15 22.87 0.18
C TYR A 509 -0.71 24.20 -0.46
N TYR A 510 0.54 24.32 -0.91
CA TYR A 510 1.02 25.55 -1.55
C TYR A 510 0.34 25.82 -2.90
N SER A 511 0.07 24.78 -3.70
CA SER A 511 -0.69 24.91 -4.96
C SER A 511 -2.07 25.54 -4.72
N ALA A 512 -2.76 25.08 -3.66
CA ALA A 512 -4.07 25.59 -3.30
C ALA A 512 -4.01 26.95 -2.59
N LEU A 513 -2.96 27.25 -1.81
CA LEU A 513 -2.76 28.57 -1.20
C LEU A 513 -2.59 29.69 -2.24
N HIS A 514 -1.98 29.36 -3.38
CA HIS A 514 -1.68 30.30 -4.46
C HIS A 514 -2.65 30.18 -5.66
N GLU A 515 -3.76 29.44 -5.52
CA GLU A 515 -4.77 29.24 -6.57
C GLU A 515 -4.20 28.87 -7.96
N SER A 516 -3.10 28.12 -7.97
CA SER A 516 -2.30 27.93 -9.18
C SER A 516 -2.61 26.61 -9.86
N SER A 517 -3.39 26.65 -10.93
CA SER A 517 -3.61 25.51 -11.82
C SER A 517 -2.31 25.16 -12.57
N PHE A 518 -1.97 23.89 -12.74
CA PHE A 518 -0.77 23.49 -13.50
C PHE A 518 -1.11 22.44 -14.55
N GLU A 519 -0.31 22.39 -15.61
CA GLU A 519 -0.49 21.47 -16.73
C GLU A 519 0.43 20.27 -16.57
N ILE A 520 -0.15 19.07 -16.64
CA ILE A 520 0.61 17.81 -16.61
C ILE A 520 0.53 17.16 -17.99
N ASN A 521 1.69 16.83 -18.56
CA ASN A 521 1.75 15.95 -19.73
C ASN A 521 1.44 14.52 -19.28
N THR A 522 0.24 14.03 -19.60
CA THR A 522 -0.14 12.64 -19.42
C THR A 522 -0.01 11.87 -20.74
N TYR A 523 -0.11 10.53 -20.70
CA TYR A 523 -0.19 9.70 -21.91
C TYR A 523 -1.36 10.11 -22.84
N PHE A 524 -2.39 10.76 -22.31
CA PHE A 524 -3.56 11.25 -23.05
C PHE A 524 -3.48 12.74 -23.45
N GLY A 525 -2.33 13.40 -23.24
CA GLY A 525 -2.12 14.81 -23.56
C GLY A 525 -1.94 15.70 -22.32
N GLN A 526 -1.88 17.01 -22.55
CA GLN A 526 -1.79 18.03 -21.50
C GLN A 526 -3.13 18.17 -20.79
N ILE A 527 -3.15 17.89 -19.49
CA ILE A 527 -4.32 18.12 -18.64
C ILE A 527 -4.01 19.27 -17.70
N LYS A 528 -4.81 20.34 -17.76
CA LYS A 528 -4.79 21.42 -16.77
C LYS A 528 -5.51 20.94 -15.52
N VAL A 529 -4.80 20.89 -14.39
CA VAL A 529 -5.35 20.45 -13.12
C VAL A 529 -5.56 21.66 -12.21
N ASP A 530 -6.82 21.90 -11.84
CA ASP A 530 -7.23 22.94 -10.90
C ASP A 530 -6.85 22.56 -9.45
N PRO A 531 -6.40 23.51 -8.59
CA PRO A 531 -6.02 23.20 -7.22
C PRO A 531 -7.12 22.53 -6.38
N ASN A 532 -8.39 22.87 -6.59
CA ASN A 532 -9.49 22.24 -5.86
C ASN A 532 -9.60 20.76 -6.23
N THR A 533 -9.46 20.44 -7.52
CA THR A 533 -9.42 19.06 -8.02
C THR A 533 -8.23 18.31 -7.42
N VAL A 534 -7.07 18.95 -7.29
CA VAL A 534 -5.89 18.35 -6.66
C VAL A 534 -6.13 18.02 -5.20
N ILE A 535 -6.67 18.94 -4.39
CA ILE A 535 -6.97 18.67 -2.98
C ILE A 535 -7.96 17.51 -2.87
N LYS A 536 -9.01 17.51 -3.71
CA LYS A 536 -10.02 16.44 -3.75
C LYS A 536 -9.39 15.08 -4.04
N LEU A 537 -8.60 14.97 -5.10
CA LEU A 537 -7.93 13.72 -5.48
C LEU A 537 -6.87 13.30 -4.46
N PHE A 538 -6.14 14.25 -3.87
CA PHE A 538 -5.11 13.96 -2.87
C PHE A 538 -5.74 13.39 -1.60
N PHE A 539 -6.61 14.13 -0.91
CA PHE A 539 -7.22 13.64 0.33
C PHE A 539 -8.26 12.53 0.09
N GLY A 540 -8.75 12.38 -1.15
CA GLY A 540 -9.55 11.24 -1.61
C GLY A 540 -8.76 9.93 -1.73
N GLY A 541 -7.42 9.96 -1.72
CA GLY A 541 -6.59 8.76 -1.89
C GLY A 541 -6.46 8.28 -3.33
N GLU A 542 -6.71 9.17 -4.29
CA GLU A 542 -6.77 8.83 -5.72
C GLU A 542 -5.55 9.36 -6.49
N LEU A 543 -4.80 10.29 -5.90
CA LEU A 543 -3.73 10.98 -6.60
C LEU A 543 -2.43 10.15 -6.58
N PRO A 544 -1.91 9.67 -7.73
CA PRO A 544 -0.69 8.86 -7.80
C PRO A 544 0.56 9.66 -7.38
N PRO A 545 1.67 9.00 -7.01
CA PRO A 545 2.90 9.69 -6.64
C PRO A 545 3.42 10.53 -7.82
N TRP A 546 3.62 11.84 -7.58
CA TRP A 546 4.22 12.76 -8.57
C TRP A 546 5.75 12.82 -8.47
N LEU A 547 6.28 12.50 -7.30
CA LEU A 547 7.70 12.57 -7.00
C LEU A 547 8.41 11.32 -7.51
N ARG A 548 9.43 11.51 -8.35
CA ARG A 548 10.06 10.43 -9.12
C ARG A 548 10.82 9.41 -8.29
N PHE A 549 11.21 9.78 -7.07
CA PHE A 549 11.95 8.91 -6.15
C PHE A 549 11.15 7.73 -5.59
N VAL A 550 9.88 7.57 -5.99
CA VAL A 550 9.05 6.39 -5.67
C VAL A 550 8.44 5.72 -6.89
N ASN A 551 8.96 5.99 -8.09
CA ASN A 551 8.43 5.51 -9.38
C ASN A 551 8.31 3.98 -9.52
N THR A 552 8.93 3.20 -8.63
CA THR A 552 8.85 1.73 -8.65
C THR A 552 7.54 1.18 -8.07
N ASP A 553 6.75 2.01 -7.38
CA ASP A 553 5.40 1.69 -6.94
C ASP A 553 4.45 2.84 -7.35
N PRO A 554 3.75 2.74 -8.50
CA PRO A 554 2.89 3.81 -8.99
C PRO A 554 1.55 3.92 -8.25
N THR A 555 1.25 3.00 -7.31
CA THR A 555 -0.06 2.98 -6.62
C THR A 555 -0.24 4.21 -5.72
N ALA A 556 -1.44 4.80 -5.75
CA ALA A 556 -1.78 5.89 -4.83
C ALA A 556 -1.89 5.36 -3.38
N LEU A 557 -1.56 6.19 -2.39
CA LEU A 557 -1.95 5.89 -1.01
C LEU A 557 -3.46 6.14 -0.87
N ASN A 558 -4.19 5.16 -0.34
CA ASN A 558 -5.61 5.33 -0.07
C ASN A 558 -5.86 6.32 1.10
N LYS A 559 -7.14 6.67 1.35
CA LYS A 559 -7.52 7.64 2.41
C LYS A 559 -6.94 7.29 3.78
N ILE A 560 -6.94 6.01 4.16
CA ILE A 560 -6.41 5.55 5.45
C ILE A 560 -4.89 5.69 5.50
N GLU A 561 -4.22 5.31 4.43
CA GLU A 561 -2.77 5.43 4.31
C GLU A 561 -2.29 6.89 4.35
N LEU A 562 -3.09 7.81 3.83
CA LEU A 562 -2.82 9.25 3.89
C LEU A 562 -2.90 9.82 5.30
N ILE A 563 -3.75 9.29 6.17
CA ILE A 563 -3.79 9.68 7.59
C ILE A 563 -2.45 9.31 8.26
N TYR A 564 -1.87 8.18 7.88
CA TYR A 564 -0.54 7.81 8.37
C TYR A 564 0.58 8.62 7.75
N ALA A 565 0.48 8.95 6.46
CA ALA A 565 1.40 9.93 5.87
C ALA A 565 1.33 11.27 6.62
N PHE A 566 0.13 11.75 6.98
CA PHE A 566 -0.05 12.94 7.82
C PHE A 566 0.61 12.80 9.19
N TYR A 567 0.43 11.66 9.87
CA TYR A 567 1.16 11.37 11.12
C TYR A 567 2.67 11.49 10.93
N PHE A 568 3.23 10.90 9.88
CA PHE A 568 4.67 11.00 9.64
C PHE A 568 5.12 12.42 9.28
N THR A 569 4.31 13.20 8.56
CA THR A 569 4.58 14.62 8.31
C THR A 569 4.82 15.38 9.62
N LEU A 570 4.02 15.08 10.66
CA LEU A 570 4.19 15.64 12.00
C LEU A 570 5.39 15.03 12.75
N ALA A 571 5.58 13.72 12.67
CA ALA A 571 6.65 13.02 13.38
C ALA A 571 8.05 13.38 12.86
N THR A 572 8.17 13.71 11.56
CA THR A 572 9.41 14.14 10.90
C THR A 572 9.57 15.66 10.85
N ASN A 573 8.71 16.42 11.53
CA ASN A 573 8.71 17.89 11.58
C ASN A 573 8.74 18.57 10.19
N ILE A 574 8.11 17.96 9.17
CA ILE A 574 8.14 18.52 7.80
C ILE A 574 7.47 19.89 7.72
N PHE A 575 6.38 20.11 8.48
CA PHE A 575 5.72 21.43 8.54
C PHE A 575 6.63 22.55 9.07
N GLU A 576 7.54 22.23 9.98
CA GLU A 576 8.51 23.19 10.52
C GLU A 576 9.63 23.47 9.51
N ILE A 577 10.15 22.42 8.84
CA ILE A 577 11.17 22.55 7.80
C ILE A 577 10.70 23.53 6.71
N TYR A 578 9.43 23.44 6.33
CA TYR A 578 8.82 24.29 5.31
C TYR A 578 8.55 25.75 5.73
N GLY A 579 8.79 26.18 6.98
CA GLY A 579 8.74 27.60 7.30
C GLY A 579 9.64 28.07 8.44
N SER A 580 10.93 27.72 8.32
CA SER A 580 12.02 28.31 9.10
C SER A 580 12.32 29.77 8.69
N GLU A 581 12.80 30.59 9.65
CA GLU A 581 12.99 32.05 9.53
C GLU A 581 13.95 32.49 8.41
N GLU A 582 14.92 31.65 8.01
CA GLU A 582 15.81 31.93 6.87
C GLU A 582 15.06 31.99 5.53
N MET A 583 13.80 31.53 5.47
CA MET A 583 13.05 31.30 4.22
C MET A 583 11.88 32.25 3.98
N SER A 584 11.65 33.27 4.83
CA SER A 584 10.69 34.38 4.61
C SER A 584 9.21 34.02 4.32
N THR A 585 8.81 32.76 4.53
CA THR A 585 7.41 32.32 4.60
C THR A 585 7.20 31.77 6.01
N ALA A 586 6.19 32.29 6.72
CA ALA A 586 5.87 31.81 8.05
C ALA A 586 5.66 30.28 8.02
N ALA A 587 6.15 29.57 9.04
CA ALA A 587 5.84 28.16 9.33
C ALA A 587 4.44 27.77 8.86
N VAL A 588 4.28 26.56 8.31
CA VAL A 588 2.98 26.07 7.85
C VAL A 588 2.00 26.14 9.00
N ASP A 589 1.13 27.14 8.93
CA ASP A 589 0.13 27.42 9.95
C ASP A 589 -0.95 26.32 9.87
N TYR A 590 -1.10 25.56 10.95
CA TYR A 590 -2.07 24.46 11.04
C TYR A 590 -3.50 24.92 10.74
N LYS A 591 -3.88 26.10 11.22
CA LYS A 591 -5.22 26.65 11.00
C LYS A 591 -5.42 26.94 9.52
N LYS A 592 -4.44 27.56 8.86
CA LYS A 592 -4.47 27.81 7.41
C LYS A 592 -4.53 26.50 6.62
N PHE A 593 -3.68 25.53 6.95
CA PHE A 593 -3.69 24.21 6.31
C PHE A 593 -5.06 23.55 6.37
N PHE A 594 -5.64 23.38 7.57
CA PHE A 594 -6.95 22.75 7.69
C PHE A 594 -8.09 23.60 7.14
N SER A 595 -8.01 24.94 7.22
CA SER A 595 -9.01 25.82 6.60
C SER A 595 -9.10 25.59 5.09
N LEU A 596 -7.95 25.43 4.42
CA LEU A 596 -7.86 25.20 3.00
C LEU A 596 -8.36 23.79 2.64
N VAL A 597 -7.91 22.78 3.39
CA VAL A 597 -8.35 21.39 3.20
C VAL A 597 -9.86 21.28 3.37
N MET A 598 -10.44 21.81 4.45
CA MET A 598 -11.89 21.78 4.66
C MET A 598 -12.64 22.58 3.58
N LYS A 599 -12.16 23.78 3.23
CA LYS A 599 -12.78 24.64 2.21
C LYS A 599 -12.76 24.00 0.81
N GLN A 600 -11.81 23.15 0.46
CA GLN A 600 -11.75 22.58 -0.89
C GLN A 600 -12.23 21.11 -0.92
N TYR A 601 -11.97 20.35 0.13
CA TYR A 601 -12.34 18.93 0.22
C TYR A 601 -13.80 18.71 0.62
N LEU A 602 -14.32 19.52 1.55
CA LEU A 602 -15.68 19.34 2.10
C LEU A 602 -16.72 20.28 1.49
N TYR A 603 -16.31 21.35 0.80
CA TYR A 603 -17.21 22.41 0.37
C TYR A 603 -18.31 21.97 -0.59
N GLU A 604 -18.02 21.07 -1.53
CA GLU A 604 -19.05 20.56 -2.45
C GLU A 604 -20.16 19.82 -1.69
N GLU A 605 -19.79 18.93 -0.76
CA GLU A 605 -20.77 18.19 0.03
C GLU A 605 -21.51 19.11 1.01
N LYS A 606 -20.80 20.04 1.67
CA LYS A 606 -21.41 21.05 2.55
C LYS A 606 -22.46 21.87 1.79
N THR A 607 -22.06 22.46 0.65
CA THR A 607 -22.94 23.30 -0.19
C THR A 607 -24.12 22.50 -0.71
N ARG A 608 -23.91 21.23 -1.09
CA ARG A 608 -24.98 20.36 -1.57
C ARG A 608 -26.00 20.08 -0.49
N VAL A 609 -25.58 19.68 0.72
CA VAL A 609 -26.49 19.45 1.84
C VAL A 609 -27.20 20.74 2.26
N GLU A 610 -26.51 21.89 2.25
CA GLU A 610 -27.15 23.19 2.48
C GLU A 610 -28.21 23.53 1.43
N THR A 611 -27.96 23.19 0.18
CA THR A 611 -28.89 23.41 -0.93
C THR A 611 -30.08 22.47 -0.81
N GLU A 612 -29.86 21.17 -0.60
CA GLU A 612 -30.90 20.16 -0.41
C GLU A 612 -31.79 20.51 0.80
N LEU A 613 -31.20 20.93 1.93
CA LEU A 613 -31.96 21.39 3.10
C LEU A 613 -32.81 22.63 2.80
N ARG A 614 -32.24 23.60 2.07
CA ARG A 614 -32.95 24.82 1.70
C ARG A 614 -34.10 24.54 0.74
N GLU A 615 -33.87 23.67 -0.24
CA GLU A 615 -34.90 23.24 -1.20
C GLU A 615 -36.01 22.46 -0.51
N PHE A 616 -35.65 21.55 0.40
CA PHE A 616 -36.61 20.83 1.23
C PHE A 616 -37.47 21.78 2.07
N ARG A 617 -36.85 22.75 2.75
CA ARG A 617 -37.58 23.79 3.51
C ARG A 617 -38.48 24.63 2.63
N LYS A 618 -37.98 25.07 1.47
CA LYS A 618 -38.76 25.84 0.50
C LYS A 618 -39.96 25.04 -0.01
N PHE A 619 -39.79 23.74 -0.23
CA PHE A 619 -40.86 22.84 -0.61
C PHE A 619 -41.94 22.79 0.48
N ILE A 620 -41.56 22.58 1.75
CA ILE A 620 -42.48 22.51 2.89
C ILE A 620 -43.21 23.83 3.11
N SER A 621 -42.51 24.96 3.11
CA SER A 621 -43.10 26.27 3.45
C SER A 621 -43.80 26.95 2.26
N GLY A 622 -43.40 26.61 1.03
CA GLY A 622 -43.80 27.32 -0.18
C GLY A 622 -44.89 26.64 -1.02
N SER A 623 -45.23 25.37 -0.76
CA SER A 623 -46.30 24.67 -1.48
C SER A 623 -47.66 24.90 -0.83
N SER A 624 -48.58 25.53 -1.57
CA SER A 624 -49.97 25.70 -1.16
C SER A 624 -50.70 24.34 -1.07
N GLU A 625 -50.30 23.36 -1.88
CA GLU A 625 -50.80 21.99 -1.85
C GLU A 625 -50.34 21.24 -0.60
N TYR A 626 -49.07 21.35 -0.22
CA TYR A 626 -48.57 20.78 1.03
C TYR A 626 -49.25 21.43 2.25
N GLY A 627 -49.41 22.74 2.25
CA GLY A 627 -50.19 23.44 3.28
C GLY A 627 -51.65 22.99 3.32
N SER A 628 -52.26 22.73 2.16
CA SER A 628 -53.62 22.18 2.07
C SER A 628 -53.70 20.75 2.61
N PHE A 629 -52.70 19.91 2.32
CA PHE A 629 -52.58 18.58 2.91
C PHE A 629 -52.53 18.64 4.44
N LEU A 630 -51.66 19.49 5.01
CA LEU A 630 -51.56 19.65 6.46
C LEU A 630 -52.87 20.13 7.10
N ARG A 631 -53.62 21.02 6.43
CA ARG A 631 -54.96 21.44 6.90
C ARG A 631 -55.95 20.27 6.92
N ILE A 632 -55.92 19.39 5.91
CA ILE A 632 -56.75 18.18 5.89
C ILE A 632 -56.38 17.26 7.06
N CYS A 633 -55.08 17.08 7.31
CA CYS A 633 -54.58 16.25 8.41
C CYS A 633 -54.92 16.81 9.80
N ALA A 634 -54.90 18.14 9.97
CA ALA A 634 -55.23 18.80 11.22
C ALA A 634 -56.74 18.87 11.51
N SER A 635 -57.59 18.71 10.49
CA SER A 635 -59.04 18.71 10.64
C SER A 635 -59.51 17.48 11.42
N LYS A 636 -60.20 17.68 12.55
CA LYS A 636 -60.78 16.59 13.37
C LYS A 636 -61.73 15.68 12.58
N ASP A 637 -62.40 16.26 11.58
CA ASP A 637 -63.32 15.53 10.71
C ASP A 637 -62.66 15.06 9.41
N ARG A 638 -61.41 15.47 9.13
CA ARG A 638 -60.64 15.15 7.89
C ARG A 638 -61.42 15.44 6.60
N ARG A 639 -62.35 16.40 6.67
CA ARG A 639 -63.43 16.62 5.71
C ARG A 639 -63.42 18.02 5.12
N VAL A 640 -62.26 18.47 4.64
CA VAL A 640 -62.14 19.76 3.96
C VAL A 640 -62.49 19.56 2.48
N PRO A 641 -63.43 20.31 1.88
CA PRO A 641 -63.68 20.24 0.45
C PRO A 641 -62.41 20.63 -0.31
N ILE A 642 -62.11 19.86 -1.36
CA ILE A 642 -60.95 20.09 -2.22
C ILE A 642 -61.46 20.68 -3.52
N VAL A 643 -60.78 21.73 -3.99
CA VAL A 643 -61.03 22.34 -5.28
C VAL A 643 -60.15 21.66 -6.34
N GLY A 644 -60.76 21.09 -7.36
CA GLY A 644 -60.04 20.45 -8.47
C GLY A 644 -60.72 20.65 -9.81
N GLY A 645 -59.97 20.51 -10.91
CA GLY A 645 -60.57 20.47 -12.25
C GLY A 645 -61.27 19.12 -12.50
N ILE A 646 -62.30 19.10 -13.35
CA ILE A 646 -63.07 17.88 -13.66
C ILE A 646 -62.23 16.73 -14.24
N SER A 647 -61.13 17.04 -14.94
CA SER A 647 -60.15 16.04 -15.42
C SER A 647 -59.43 15.31 -14.29
N SER A 648 -59.40 15.87 -13.08
CA SER A 648 -58.79 15.23 -11.90
C SER A 648 -59.54 13.97 -11.48
N LEU A 649 -60.84 13.88 -11.79
CA LEU A 649 -61.67 12.70 -11.56
C LEU A 649 -61.16 11.47 -12.30
N GLN A 650 -60.37 11.65 -13.36
CA GLN A 650 -59.67 10.56 -14.03
C GLN A 650 -58.72 9.82 -13.10
N TYR A 651 -58.12 10.54 -12.14
CA TYR A 651 -57.00 10.05 -11.35
C TYR A 651 -57.34 9.79 -9.89
N TYR A 652 -58.35 10.47 -9.32
CA TYR A 652 -58.70 10.28 -7.92
C TYR A 652 -60.16 10.66 -7.57
N ALA A 653 -60.61 10.16 -6.43
CA ALA A 653 -61.96 10.31 -5.87
C ALA A 653 -62.05 11.30 -4.68
N TYR A 654 -60.94 11.68 -4.05
CA TYR A 654 -60.88 12.76 -3.04
C TYR A 654 -59.54 13.50 -3.00
N VAL A 655 -58.56 12.98 -2.29
CA VAL A 655 -57.22 13.58 -2.10
C VAL A 655 -56.18 13.06 -3.09
N GLY A 656 -56.51 11.93 -3.73
CA GLY A 656 -55.63 11.19 -4.62
C GLY A 656 -54.57 10.37 -3.92
N GLY A 657 -53.91 9.54 -4.74
CA GLY A 657 -52.83 8.65 -4.34
C GLY A 657 -51.46 9.29 -4.54
N GLY A 658 -50.46 8.46 -4.86
CA GLY A 658 -49.07 8.91 -4.84
C GLY A 658 -48.57 9.64 -6.07
N LYS A 659 -49.27 9.55 -7.21
CA LYS A 659 -48.87 10.23 -8.45
C LYS A 659 -49.67 11.51 -8.72
N PHE A 660 -50.91 11.59 -8.27
CA PHE A 660 -51.80 12.73 -8.53
C PHE A 660 -52.59 13.11 -7.27
N GLY A 661 -53.01 14.37 -7.20
CA GLY A 661 -53.77 14.90 -6.06
C GLY A 661 -52.89 15.49 -4.97
N ILE A 662 -53.52 15.95 -3.89
CA ILE A 662 -52.87 16.64 -2.77
C ILE A 662 -51.97 15.68 -1.97
N SER A 663 -52.35 14.40 -1.85
CA SER A 663 -51.52 13.39 -1.18
C SER A 663 -50.19 13.16 -1.89
N ALA A 664 -50.16 13.23 -3.23
CA ALA A 664 -48.94 13.07 -4.02
C ALA A 664 -47.88 14.13 -3.65
N PHE A 665 -48.31 15.36 -3.35
CA PHE A 665 -47.39 16.39 -2.85
C PHE A 665 -46.80 16.02 -1.50
N ALA A 666 -47.61 15.58 -0.54
CA ALA A 666 -47.08 15.14 0.76
C ALA A 666 -46.15 13.93 0.66
N GLN A 667 -46.35 13.05 -0.32
CA GLN A 667 -45.46 11.91 -0.55
C GLN A 667 -44.10 12.29 -1.14
N LYS A 668 -43.94 13.49 -1.73
CA LYS A 668 -42.63 13.99 -2.21
C LYS A 668 -41.58 14.13 -1.12
N ILE A 669 -41.96 14.16 0.16
CA ILE A 669 -40.97 14.13 1.26
C ILE A 669 -40.20 12.81 1.33
N TYR A 670 -40.69 11.77 0.63
CA TYR A 670 -40.06 10.46 0.51
C TYR A 670 -39.51 10.21 -0.90
N SER A 671 -39.41 11.24 -1.74
CA SER A 671 -38.93 11.07 -3.11
C SER A 671 -37.52 10.47 -3.14
N SER A 672 -37.16 9.88 -4.28
CA SER A 672 -35.81 9.38 -4.52
C SER A 672 -34.74 10.43 -4.27
N ASP A 673 -35.02 11.72 -4.49
CA ASP A 673 -34.05 12.80 -4.27
C ASP A 673 -33.71 12.95 -2.77
N ILE A 674 -34.70 12.83 -1.89
CA ILE A 674 -34.50 12.85 -0.43
C ILE A 674 -33.75 11.60 0.02
N GLU A 675 -34.15 10.41 -0.47
CA GLU A 675 -33.42 9.17 -0.21
C GLU A 675 -31.94 9.27 -0.60
N ILE A 676 -31.67 9.78 -1.81
CA ILE A 676 -30.31 9.96 -2.34
C ILE A 676 -29.53 10.96 -1.50
N GLY A 677 -30.14 12.09 -1.10
CA GLY A 677 -29.53 13.08 -0.23
C GLY A 677 -29.11 12.49 1.13
N LEU A 678 -30.02 11.75 1.77
CA LEU A 678 -29.74 11.04 3.03
C LEU A 678 -28.61 10.02 2.89
N ARG A 679 -28.62 9.22 1.83
CA ARG A 679 -27.56 8.24 1.54
C ARG A 679 -26.22 8.94 1.34
N ARG A 680 -26.17 10.01 0.55
CA ARG A 680 -24.92 10.76 0.27
C ARG A 680 -24.30 11.39 1.52
N ILE A 681 -25.12 11.94 2.42
CA ILE A 681 -24.62 12.42 3.72
C ILE A 681 -23.87 11.30 4.45
N ARG A 682 -24.44 10.09 4.41
CA ARG A 682 -23.97 8.92 5.13
C ARG A 682 -22.75 8.25 4.47
N THR A 683 -22.66 8.23 3.15
CA THR A 683 -21.58 7.55 2.41
C THR A 683 -20.48 8.53 2.01
N ASP A 684 -20.83 9.60 1.31
CA ASP A 684 -19.88 10.47 0.63
C ASP A 684 -19.34 11.52 1.59
N PHE A 685 -20.23 12.16 2.37
CA PHE A 685 -19.81 13.24 3.27
C PHE A 685 -19.08 12.70 4.50
N GLU A 686 -19.62 11.67 5.15
CA GLU A 686 -18.97 11.00 6.28
C GLU A 686 -17.60 10.40 5.94
N SER A 687 -17.46 9.78 4.75
CA SER A 687 -16.16 9.23 4.32
C SER A 687 -15.09 10.30 4.05
N LYS A 688 -15.48 11.58 3.90
CA LYS A 688 -14.57 12.73 3.79
C LYS A 688 -14.28 13.37 5.15
N ILE A 689 -15.29 13.47 6.03
CA ILE A 689 -15.15 14.07 7.37
C ILE A 689 -14.28 13.20 8.28
N ARG A 690 -14.44 11.87 8.23
CA ARG A 690 -13.77 10.93 9.15
C ARG A 690 -12.24 10.95 9.06
N PRO A 691 -11.61 10.94 7.87
CA PRO A 691 -10.16 11.13 7.76
C PRO A 691 -9.68 12.45 8.38
N ILE A 692 -10.43 13.55 8.17
CA ILE A 692 -10.11 14.85 8.76
C ILE A 692 -10.17 14.79 10.29
N ARG A 693 -11.24 14.22 10.87
CA ARG A 693 -11.33 14.01 12.33
C ARG A 693 -10.15 13.23 12.87
N THR A 694 -9.78 12.17 12.17
CA THR A 694 -8.66 11.31 12.58
C THR A 694 -7.33 12.07 12.53
N MET A 695 -7.10 12.90 11.49
CA MET A 695 -5.94 13.79 11.42
C MET A 695 -5.95 14.83 12.56
N VAL A 696 -7.11 15.37 12.92
CA VAL A 696 -7.27 16.29 14.05
C VAL A 696 -6.94 15.62 15.38
N ASP A 697 -7.40 14.39 15.60
CA ASP A 697 -7.09 13.62 16.81
C ASP A 697 -5.60 13.29 16.90
N ILE A 698 -4.96 12.97 15.77
CA ILE A 698 -3.51 12.81 15.67
C ILE A 698 -2.81 14.12 16.02
N LEU A 699 -3.26 15.26 15.48
CA LEU A 699 -2.71 16.56 15.81
C LEU A 699 -2.87 16.88 17.30
N LYS A 700 -4.05 16.65 17.89
CA LYS A 700 -4.33 16.83 19.34
C LYS A 700 -3.31 16.09 20.19
N ASN A 701 -3.00 14.84 19.84
CA ASN A 701 -2.10 13.97 20.60
C ASN A 701 -0.61 14.10 20.23
N ASN A 702 -0.26 14.88 19.20
CA ASN A 702 1.13 15.09 18.82
C ASN A 702 1.81 16.12 19.73
N ASN A 703 2.95 15.76 20.32
CA ASN A 703 3.73 16.62 21.22
C ASN A 703 4.99 17.23 20.55
N SER A 704 5.23 16.99 19.26
CA SER A 704 6.44 17.49 18.60
C SER A 704 6.37 19.01 18.35
N GLY A 705 7.42 19.72 18.77
CA GLY A 705 8.02 20.95 18.21
C GLY A 705 7.19 22.23 18.01
N VAL A 706 5.87 22.19 18.19
CA VAL A 706 4.96 23.28 17.79
C VAL A 706 4.72 24.26 18.93
N GLU A 707 4.64 25.55 18.56
CA GLU A 707 4.10 26.59 19.43
C GLU A 707 2.67 26.22 19.85
N GLN A 708 2.48 25.89 21.14
CA GLN A 708 1.21 25.37 21.65
C GLN A 708 0.01 26.27 21.31
N GLN A 709 0.23 27.57 21.13
CA GLN A 709 -0.81 28.52 20.78
C GLN A 709 -1.35 28.32 19.35
N SER A 710 -0.49 28.24 18.33
CA SER A 710 -0.91 27.99 16.93
C SER A 710 -1.71 26.68 16.82
N LYS A 711 -1.25 25.63 17.52
CA LYS A 711 -1.96 24.35 17.61
C LYS A 711 -3.34 24.52 18.25
N ARG A 712 -3.46 25.23 19.38
CA ARG A 712 -4.76 25.46 20.05
C ARG A 712 -5.73 26.24 19.18
N GLU A 713 -5.27 27.29 18.50
CA GLU A 713 -6.10 28.09 17.60
C GLU A 713 -6.59 27.28 16.39
N ALA A 714 -5.73 26.44 15.81
CA ALA A 714 -6.12 25.53 14.74
C ALA A 714 -7.18 24.53 15.19
N LEU A 715 -6.98 23.88 16.34
CA LEU A 715 -7.94 22.92 16.89
C LEU A 715 -9.29 23.57 17.18
N SER A 716 -9.31 24.76 17.79
CA SER A 716 -10.56 25.50 18.04
C SER A 716 -11.30 25.86 16.75
N TYR A 717 -10.60 26.26 15.70
CA TYR A 717 -11.19 26.55 14.40
C TYR A 717 -11.76 25.29 13.74
N ILE A 718 -10.99 24.21 13.74
CA ILE A 718 -11.41 22.94 13.11
C ILE A 718 -12.61 22.34 13.82
N ASP A 719 -12.58 22.31 15.16
CA ASP A 719 -13.71 21.81 15.96
C ASP A 719 -14.97 22.67 15.69
N SER A 720 -14.85 24.00 15.54
CA SER A 720 -15.97 24.87 15.14
C SER A 720 -16.54 24.52 13.76
N GLU A 721 -15.71 24.38 12.73
CA GLU A 721 -16.16 24.04 11.37
C GLU A 721 -16.80 22.65 11.30
N LEU A 722 -16.19 21.65 11.96
CA LEU A 722 -16.74 20.30 12.02
C LEU A 722 -18.09 20.27 12.78
N ASN A 723 -18.23 21.06 13.84
CA ASN A 723 -19.49 21.17 14.57
C ASN A 723 -20.60 21.81 13.73
N GLN A 724 -20.29 22.84 12.92
CA GLN A 724 -21.27 23.41 11.98
C GLN A 724 -21.75 22.38 10.96
N ILE A 725 -20.84 21.57 10.43
CA ILE A 725 -21.18 20.50 9.48
C ILE A 725 -22.04 19.43 10.16
N GLU A 726 -21.72 19.04 11.40
CA GLU A 726 -22.55 18.10 12.14
C GLU A 726 -23.94 18.65 12.42
N GLU A 727 -24.06 19.92 12.80
CA GLU A 727 -25.37 20.52 13.02
C GLU A 727 -26.17 20.65 11.72
N LEU A 728 -25.51 20.91 10.59
CA LEU A 728 -26.16 20.89 9.28
C LEU A 728 -26.73 19.51 8.96
N LYS A 729 -25.95 18.44 9.15
CA LYS A 729 -26.38 17.05 8.93
C LYS A 729 -27.53 16.66 9.87
N ARG A 730 -27.42 17.03 11.15
CA ARG A 730 -28.49 16.82 12.15
C ARG A 730 -29.74 17.61 11.82
N SER A 731 -29.60 18.84 11.32
CA SER A 731 -30.72 19.68 10.90
C SER A 731 -31.47 19.05 9.73
N TYR A 732 -30.75 18.59 8.71
CA TYR A 732 -31.36 17.87 7.58
C TYR A 732 -32.08 16.61 8.03
N TYR A 733 -31.44 15.79 8.86
CA TYR A 733 -32.04 14.60 9.44
C TYR A 733 -33.33 14.92 10.22
N ARG A 734 -33.26 15.84 11.17
CA ARG A 734 -34.39 16.21 12.04
C ARG A 734 -35.56 16.76 11.23
N GLU A 735 -35.29 17.63 10.25
CA GLU A 735 -36.34 18.23 9.43
C GLU A 735 -37.14 17.15 8.68
N VAL A 736 -36.45 16.17 8.06
CA VAL A 736 -37.13 15.06 7.36
C VAL A 736 -37.89 14.16 8.34
N VAL A 737 -37.31 13.84 9.50
CA VAL A 737 -37.97 13.03 10.55
C VAL A 737 -39.21 13.72 11.10
N ASP A 738 -39.13 15.02 11.37
CA ASP A 738 -40.25 15.80 11.90
C ASP A 738 -41.40 15.85 10.88
N GLN A 739 -41.09 16.06 9.59
CA GLN A 739 -42.11 15.98 8.54
C GLN A 739 -42.70 14.56 8.43
N HIS A 740 -41.87 13.51 8.50
CA HIS A 740 -42.36 12.13 8.50
C HIS A 740 -43.36 11.91 9.63
N ARG A 741 -42.99 12.25 10.87
CA ARG A 741 -43.83 12.07 12.06
C ARG A 741 -45.11 12.89 11.99
N LEU A 742 -45.07 14.07 11.35
CA LEU A 742 -46.23 14.92 11.13
C LEU A 742 -47.23 14.32 10.13
N VAL A 743 -46.76 13.78 9.00
CA VAL A 743 -47.67 13.39 7.89
C VAL A 743 -47.94 11.90 7.77
N SER A 744 -47.06 11.04 8.29
CA SER A 744 -47.08 9.60 8.01
C SER A 744 -48.40 8.93 8.37
N LYS A 745 -48.91 9.18 9.58
CA LYS A 745 -50.19 8.61 10.04
C LYS A 745 -51.36 9.09 9.18
N CYS A 746 -51.42 10.39 8.90
CA CYS A 746 -52.46 10.98 8.08
C CYS A 746 -52.45 10.41 6.65
N LEU A 747 -51.28 10.26 6.04
CA LEU A 747 -51.14 9.65 4.70
C LEU A 747 -51.75 8.23 4.66
N ARG A 748 -51.51 7.41 5.69
CA ARG A 748 -52.08 6.06 5.78
C ARG A 748 -53.60 6.11 5.80
N GLU A 749 -54.16 6.94 6.68
CA GLU A 749 -55.61 7.07 6.88
C GLU A 749 -56.31 7.66 5.66
N LEU A 750 -55.69 8.63 4.99
CA LEU A 750 -56.21 9.22 3.75
C LEU A 750 -56.15 8.25 2.57
N THR A 751 -55.11 7.42 2.48
CA THR A 751 -55.03 6.36 1.45
C THR A 751 -56.13 5.32 1.63
N ASP A 752 -56.40 4.91 2.87
CA ASP A 752 -57.51 4.01 3.19
C ASP A 752 -58.87 4.65 2.84
N PHE A 753 -59.05 5.93 3.18
CA PHE A 753 -60.26 6.67 2.92
C PHE A 753 -60.53 6.89 1.41
N GLU A 754 -59.49 7.21 0.65
CA GLU A 754 -59.55 7.35 -0.81
C GLU A 754 -60.11 6.07 -1.44
N ARG A 755 -59.55 4.91 -1.08
CA ARG A 755 -59.96 3.60 -1.60
C ARG A 755 -61.38 3.24 -1.22
N GLU A 756 -61.77 3.51 0.03
CA GLU A 756 -63.16 3.29 0.45
C GLU A 756 -64.13 4.08 -0.42
N ARG A 757 -63.80 5.34 -0.72
CA ARG A 757 -64.63 6.19 -1.55
C ARG A 757 -64.68 5.71 -3.00
N GLU A 758 -63.55 5.31 -3.57
CA GLU A 758 -63.50 4.71 -4.92
C GLU A 758 -64.45 3.51 -5.02
N ARG A 759 -64.45 2.63 -4.00
CA ARG A 759 -65.34 1.45 -3.96
C ARG A 759 -66.82 1.84 -3.99
N VAL A 760 -67.23 2.78 -3.14
CA VAL A 760 -68.63 3.23 -3.09
C VAL A 760 -69.06 3.78 -4.45
N ILE A 761 -68.21 4.60 -5.08
CA ILE A 761 -68.51 5.22 -6.38
C ILE A 761 -68.59 4.20 -7.51
N ILE A 762 -67.71 3.20 -7.51
CA ILE A 762 -67.76 2.07 -8.45
C ILE A 762 -69.10 1.34 -8.31
N GLY A 763 -69.50 1.02 -7.08
CA GLY A 763 -70.78 0.36 -6.81
C GLY A 763 -71.97 1.16 -7.34
N GLU A 764 -72.00 2.47 -7.13
CA GLU A 764 -73.06 3.33 -7.64
C GLU A 764 -73.09 3.44 -9.17
N GLU A 765 -71.94 3.38 -9.87
CA GLU A 765 -71.93 3.39 -11.34
C GLU A 765 -72.41 2.06 -11.93
N ILE A 766 -72.12 0.96 -11.25
CA ILE A 766 -72.63 -0.37 -11.61
C ILE A 766 -74.16 -0.42 -11.51
N GLU A 767 -74.73 0.11 -10.44
CA GLU A 767 -76.19 0.17 -10.30
C GLU A 767 -76.85 1.07 -11.36
N PHE A 768 -76.20 2.18 -11.73
CA PHE A 768 -76.63 3.00 -12.86
C PHE A 768 -76.63 2.20 -14.18
N LEU A 769 -75.56 1.47 -14.48
CA LEU A 769 -75.45 0.66 -15.69
C LEU A 769 -76.48 -0.47 -15.74
N LYS A 770 -76.78 -1.12 -14.61
CA LYS A 770 -77.86 -2.10 -14.50
C LYS A 770 -79.23 -1.47 -14.78
N ALA A 771 -79.47 -0.28 -14.26
CA ALA A 771 -80.71 0.44 -14.51
C ALA A 771 -80.86 0.83 -16.00
N VAL A 772 -79.77 1.24 -16.65
CA VAL A 772 -79.75 1.50 -18.10
C VAL A 772 -80.06 0.22 -18.88
N TYR A 773 -79.41 -0.90 -18.57
CA TYR A 773 -79.69 -2.20 -19.20
C TYR A 773 -81.17 -2.60 -19.08
N ASN A 774 -81.72 -2.52 -17.87
CA ASN A 774 -83.12 -2.85 -17.60
C ASN A 774 -84.08 -1.94 -18.38
N SER A 775 -83.71 -0.68 -18.58
CA SER A 775 -84.50 0.26 -19.38
C SER A 775 -84.38 -0.03 -20.88
N MET A 776 -83.21 -0.45 -21.36
CA MET A 776 -83.00 -0.87 -22.75
C MET A 776 -83.77 -2.14 -23.11
N LEU A 777 -83.99 -3.06 -22.15
CA LEU A 777 -84.86 -4.22 -22.36
C LEU A 777 -86.28 -3.84 -22.78
N LEU A 778 -86.76 -2.66 -22.36
CA LEU A 778 -88.09 -2.14 -22.74
C LEU A 778 -88.16 -1.70 -24.21
N LEU A 779 -87.03 -1.62 -24.92
CA LEU A 779 -86.97 -1.31 -26.35
C LEU A 779 -87.20 -2.56 -27.22
N LYS A 780 -87.19 -3.75 -26.62
CA LYS A 780 -87.35 -5.02 -27.32
C LYS A 780 -88.67 -5.10 -28.09
N GLY A 781 -88.58 -5.36 -29.40
CA GLY A 781 -89.74 -5.55 -30.28
C GLY A 781 -90.47 -4.26 -30.68
N LEU A 782 -90.01 -3.09 -30.23
CA LEU A 782 -90.57 -1.80 -30.64
C LEU A 782 -89.98 -1.34 -31.99
N GLN A 783 -90.80 -0.72 -32.85
CA GLN A 783 -90.38 -0.14 -34.13
C GLN A 783 -91.00 1.24 -34.35
N GLY A 784 -90.45 2.03 -35.29
CA GLY A 784 -90.99 3.32 -35.72
C GLY A 784 -91.14 4.35 -34.58
N ASP A 785 -92.26 5.07 -34.56
CA ASP A 785 -92.51 6.15 -33.59
C ASP A 785 -92.59 5.67 -32.13
N ALA A 786 -93.06 4.44 -31.90
CA ALA A 786 -93.12 3.85 -30.57
C ALA A 786 -91.73 3.63 -29.97
N LEU A 787 -90.77 3.19 -30.79
CA LEU A 787 -89.37 3.03 -30.40
C LEU A 787 -88.72 4.39 -30.09
N ASN A 788 -88.88 5.37 -30.98
CA ASN A 788 -88.32 6.72 -30.81
C ASN A 788 -88.87 7.41 -29.56
N LYS A 789 -90.18 7.27 -29.28
CA LYS A 789 -90.81 7.81 -28.07
C LYS A 789 -90.25 7.18 -26.80
N LYS A 790 -90.02 5.85 -26.79
CA LYS A 790 -89.48 5.16 -25.62
C LYS A 790 -88.00 5.48 -25.38
N ILE A 791 -87.19 5.60 -26.43
CA ILE A 791 -85.80 6.09 -26.33
C ILE A 791 -85.76 7.49 -25.71
N ALA A 792 -86.60 8.41 -26.17
CA ALA A 792 -86.69 9.77 -25.62
C ALA A 792 -87.22 9.83 -24.17
N GLU A 793 -87.98 8.82 -23.73
CA GLU A 793 -88.39 8.65 -22.33
C GLU A 793 -87.20 8.20 -21.47
N ILE A 794 -86.44 7.19 -21.92
CA ILE A 794 -85.23 6.70 -21.24
C ILE A 794 -84.17 7.82 -21.12
N HIS A 795 -83.95 8.60 -22.19
CA HIS A 795 -83.00 9.72 -22.14
C HIS A 795 -83.40 10.77 -21.10
N ARG A 796 -84.71 11.02 -20.93
CA ARG A 796 -85.23 11.93 -19.89
C ARG A 796 -85.10 11.33 -18.49
N SER A 797 -85.39 10.04 -18.30
CA SER A 797 -85.35 9.40 -16.97
C SER A 797 -83.94 9.35 -16.37
N PHE A 798 -82.92 9.15 -17.21
CA PHE A 798 -81.51 9.16 -16.78
C PHE A 798 -80.83 10.53 -16.93
N ASN A 799 -81.56 11.56 -17.35
CA ASN A 799 -81.03 12.89 -17.60
C ASN A 799 -79.78 12.87 -18.50
N PHE A 800 -79.82 12.16 -19.63
CA PHE A 800 -78.73 12.14 -20.61
C PHE A 800 -78.62 13.51 -21.28
N GLN A 801 -77.92 14.43 -20.60
CA GLN A 801 -77.77 15.81 -21.03
C GLN A 801 -77.17 15.88 -22.45
N LYS A 802 -77.78 16.70 -23.32
CA LYS A 802 -77.24 17.06 -24.66
C LYS A 802 -76.74 15.87 -25.50
N ASN A 803 -77.37 14.70 -25.40
CA ASN A 803 -76.98 13.47 -26.09
C ASN A 803 -75.55 13.00 -25.78
N LEU A 804 -75.01 13.22 -24.58
CA LEU A 804 -73.68 12.73 -24.21
C LEU A 804 -73.64 11.20 -24.17
N ASP A 805 -74.58 10.58 -23.46
CA ASP A 805 -74.83 9.14 -23.50
C ASP A 805 -76.07 8.84 -24.35
N VAL A 806 -76.05 7.76 -25.13
CA VAL A 806 -77.15 7.42 -26.06
C VAL A 806 -77.45 5.93 -26.02
N VAL A 807 -78.69 5.56 -25.71
CA VAL A 807 -79.20 4.20 -25.89
C VAL A 807 -79.81 4.00 -27.28
N SER A 808 -79.60 2.82 -27.86
CA SER A 808 -80.27 2.32 -29.07
C SER A 808 -80.78 0.89 -28.83
N PRO A 809 -81.52 0.28 -29.77
CA PRO A 809 -81.95 -1.12 -29.65
C PRO A 809 -80.82 -2.14 -29.58
N THR A 810 -79.60 -1.77 -30.04
CA THR A 810 -78.48 -2.69 -30.21
C THR A 810 -77.27 -2.36 -29.34
N GLU A 811 -77.14 -1.12 -28.88
CA GLU A 811 -75.97 -0.66 -28.14
C GLU A 811 -76.27 0.52 -27.20
N PHE A 812 -75.42 0.67 -26.20
CA PHE A 812 -75.33 1.86 -25.37
C PHE A 812 -74.03 2.60 -25.67
N LYS A 813 -74.13 3.82 -26.18
CA LYS A 813 -72.99 4.72 -26.40
C LYS A 813 -72.69 5.46 -25.10
N TYR A 814 -71.60 5.07 -24.46
CA TYR A 814 -71.13 5.54 -23.16
C TYR A 814 -70.00 6.56 -23.34
N SER A 815 -70.14 7.74 -22.76
CA SER A 815 -69.22 8.87 -22.93
C SER A 815 -68.39 9.18 -21.67
N GLN A 816 -67.16 9.63 -21.89
CA GLN A 816 -66.27 10.04 -20.80
C GLN A 816 -66.81 11.23 -20.01
N LEU A 817 -67.33 12.24 -20.72
CA LEU A 817 -67.90 13.42 -20.07
C LEU A 817 -69.19 13.11 -19.30
N GLY A 818 -70.08 12.28 -19.85
CA GLY A 818 -71.29 11.85 -19.16
C GLY A 818 -70.95 11.14 -17.85
N LEU A 819 -69.92 10.31 -17.87
CA LEU A 819 -69.36 9.69 -16.68
C LEU A 819 -68.83 10.73 -15.67
N TYR A 820 -67.96 11.65 -16.07
CA TYR A 820 -67.39 12.64 -15.15
C TYR A 820 -68.45 13.50 -14.46
N LEU A 821 -69.52 13.87 -15.18
CA LEU A 821 -70.64 14.62 -14.59
C LEU A 821 -71.42 13.79 -13.56
N ARG A 822 -71.62 12.49 -13.81
CA ARG A 822 -72.22 11.59 -12.80
C ARG A 822 -71.31 11.40 -11.60
N LEU A 823 -70.01 11.22 -11.80
CA LEU A 823 -69.04 11.12 -10.72
C LEU A 823 -69.04 12.40 -9.87
N TYR A 824 -69.06 13.58 -10.51
CA TYR A 824 -69.17 14.85 -9.82
C TYR A 824 -70.45 14.96 -8.98
N ASP A 825 -71.62 14.68 -9.57
CA ASP A 825 -72.90 14.70 -8.86
C ASP A 825 -72.90 13.76 -7.65
N LYS A 826 -72.34 12.54 -7.80
CA LYS A 826 -72.19 11.57 -6.71
C LYS A 826 -71.22 12.06 -5.63
N MET A 827 -70.03 12.51 -6.04
CA MET A 827 -68.98 12.97 -5.11
C MET A 827 -69.36 14.24 -4.35
N SER A 828 -70.12 15.16 -4.95
CA SER A 828 -70.60 16.38 -4.29
C SER A 828 -71.61 16.08 -3.17
N LYS A 829 -72.31 14.93 -3.24
CA LYS A 829 -73.25 14.45 -2.22
C LYS A 829 -72.56 13.67 -1.09
N MET A 830 -71.34 13.16 -1.33
CA MET A 830 -70.52 12.50 -0.32
C MET A 830 -69.88 13.52 0.62
N LYS A 831 -69.66 13.16 1.90
CA LYS A 831 -68.96 14.01 2.88
C LYS A 831 -67.58 13.43 3.21
N PRO A 832 -66.47 14.15 2.91
CA PRO A 832 -66.41 15.53 2.39
C PRO A 832 -66.68 15.59 0.88
N GLY A 833 -67.31 16.65 0.40
CA GLY A 833 -67.49 16.85 -1.05
C GLY A 833 -66.18 17.17 -1.76
N ILE A 834 -66.12 16.97 -3.08
CA ILE A 834 -65.16 17.66 -3.95
C ILE A 834 -65.92 18.80 -4.63
N ASP A 835 -65.35 20.00 -4.56
CA ASP A 835 -65.82 21.13 -5.37
C ASP A 835 -65.03 21.15 -6.67
N ILE A 836 -65.73 21.05 -7.80
CA ILE A 836 -65.08 21.01 -9.11
C ILE A 836 -65.23 22.37 -9.80
N GLU A 837 -64.10 23.01 -10.09
CA GLU A 837 -64.07 24.22 -10.89
C GLU A 837 -64.21 23.88 -12.37
N ILE A 838 -65.29 24.39 -12.98
CA ILE A 838 -65.56 24.30 -14.41
C ILE A 838 -65.15 25.63 -15.05
N ASN A 839 -63.97 25.69 -15.67
CA ASN A 839 -63.43 26.90 -16.31
C ASN A 839 -63.74 26.98 -17.82
N GLU A 840 -63.53 28.15 -18.46
CA GLU A 840 -63.79 28.35 -19.90
C GLU A 840 -62.93 27.45 -20.81
N GLU A 841 -61.75 27.05 -20.36
CA GLU A 841 -60.86 26.12 -21.09
C GLU A 841 -61.43 24.70 -21.15
N PHE A 842 -62.15 24.26 -20.11
CA PHE A 842 -62.90 23.00 -20.15
C PHE A 842 -64.04 23.05 -21.18
N LEU A 843 -64.72 24.20 -21.30
CA LEU A 843 -65.79 24.38 -22.28
C LEU A 843 -65.27 24.33 -23.73
N THR A 844 -64.02 24.71 -24.00
CA THR A 844 -63.41 24.59 -25.34
C THR A 844 -62.88 23.19 -25.66
N ARG A 845 -62.55 22.37 -24.65
CA ARG A 845 -62.11 20.95 -24.82
C ARG A 845 -63.27 19.94 -24.83
N LEU A 846 -64.52 20.41 -24.79
CA LEU A 846 -65.73 19.56 -24.82
C LEU A 846 -65.71 18.52 -25.95
N ASP A 847 -65.13 18.83 -27.11
CA ASP A 847 -65.11 17.92 -28.26
C ASP A 847 -64.21 16.70 -28.09
N SER A 848 -63.09 16.80 -27.34
CA SER A 848 -62.24 15.63 -27.06
C SER A 848 -62.83 14.67 -26.03
N TYR A 849 -63.73 15.14 -25.17
CA TYR A 849 -64.40 14.32 -24.14
C TYR A 849 -65.77 13.77 -24.58
N LYS A 850 -66.21 14.12 -25.81
CA LYS A 850 -67.44 13.61 -26.45
C LYS A 850 -67.26 12.25 -27.13
N GLU A 851 -66.06 11.67 -27.13
CA GLU A 851 -65.83 10.33 -27.68
C GLU A 851 -66.74 9.33 -26.94
N LYS A 852 -67.62 8.67 -27.69
CA LYS A 852 -68.57 7.68 -27.16
C LYS A 852 -68.12 6.31 -27.58
N LYS A 853 -68.01 5.41 -26.61
CA LYS A 853 -67.71 4.01 -26.87
C LYS A 853 -68.99 3.19 -26.77
N ALA A 854 -69.21 2.34 -27.76
CA ALA A 854 -70.39 1.50 -27.82
C ALA A 854 -70.20 0.26 -26.95
N ILE A 855 -71.18 0.01 -26.08
CA ILE A 855 -71.33 -1.23 -25.32
C ILE A 855 -72.46 -2.00 -26.00
N LYS A 856 -72.14 -3.17 -26.56
CA LYS A 856 -73.14 -4.03 -27.22
C LYS A 856 -74.21 -4.45 -26.22
N PHE A 857 -75.46 -4.28 -26.62
CA PHE A 857 -76.64 -4.79 -25.92
C PHE A 857 -77.19 -6.06 -26.60
N VAL A 858 -76.90 -6.20 -27.89
CA VAL A 858 -77.22 -7.37 -28.72
C VAL A 858 -75.93 -7.89 -29.37
N GLU A 859 -75.72 -9.20 -29.35
CA GLU A 859 -74.62 -9.89 -30.00
C GLU A 859 -74.81 -9.95 -31.53
N ASP A 860 -73.74 -10.32 -32.26
CA ASP A 860 -73.76 -10.36 -33.74
C ASP A 860 -74.74 -11.42 -34.29
N ASP A 861 -75.16 -12.38 -33.47
CA ASP A 861 -76.18 -13.40 -33.77
C ASP A 861 -77.62 -12.96 -33.44
N GLY A 862 -77.81 -11.71 -32.97
CA GLY A 862 -79.12 -11.16 -32.61
C GLY A 862 -79.61 -11.51 -31.20
N THR A 863 -78.82 -12.25 -30.40
CA THR A 863 -79.16 -12.55 -29.01
C THR A 863 -78.81 -11.40 -28.06
N TYR A 864 -79.57 -11.25 -26.97
CA TYR A 864 -79.29 -10.20 -25.98
C TYR A 864 -78.10 -10.58 -25.10
N VAL A 865 -77.19 -9.63 -24.90
CA VAL A 865 -76.06 -9.78 -23.98
C VAL A 865 -76.60 -9.92 -22.56
N LYS A 866 -76.04 -10.83 -21.75
CA LYS A 866 -76.43 -10.98 -20.34
C LYS A 866 -76.16 -9.69 -19.55
N PRO A 867 -76.98 -9.32 -18.55
CA PRO A 867 -76.81 -8.09 -17.77
C PRO A 867 -75.40 -7.93 -17.18
N GLU A 868 -74.82 -9.05 -16.70
CA GLU A 868 -73.49 -9.07 -16.09
C GLU A 868 -72.40 -8.80 -17.12
N VAL A 869 -72.56 -9.31 -18.35
CA VAL A 869 -71.62 -9.10 -19.45
C VAL A 869 -71.71 -7.67 -19.98
N PHE A 870 -72.91 -7.11 -20.06
CA PHE A 870 -73.13 -5.71 -20.43
C PHE A 870 -72.45 -4.75 -19.45
N VAL A 871 -72.69 -4.94 -18.14
CA VAL A 871 -72.05 -4.14 -17.08
C VAL A 871 -70.54 -4.34 -17.09
N ALA A 872 -70.03 -5.57 -17.20
CA ALA A 872 -68.58 -5.83 -17.25
C ALA A 872 -67.91 -5.15 -18.45
N ASN A 873 -68.54 -5.15 -19.63
CA ASN A 873 -68.02 -4.47 -20.81
C ASN A 873 -68.02 -2.94 -20.63
N ALA A 874 -69.03 -2.37 -19.97
CA ALA A 874 -69.05 -0.96 -19.60
C ALA A 874 -67.95 -0.60 -18.59
N MET A 875 -67.75 -1.44 -17.57
CA MET A 875 -66.75 -1.22 -16.52
C MET A 875 -65.30 -1.35 -17.04
N LYS A 876 -65.06 -2.13 -18.10
CA LYS A 876 -63.77 -2.15 -18.82
C LYS A 876 -63.47 -0.81 -19.50
N LEU A 877 -64.49 -0.13 -20.03
CA LEU A 877 -64.34 1.23 -20.57
C LEU A 877 -64.17 2.27 -19.46
N TRP A 878 -64.72 1.99 -18.28
CA TRP A 878 -64.62 2.85 -17.09
C TRP A 878 -63.19 2.86 -16.53
N ASN A 879 -62.64 1.73 -16.07
CA ASN A 879 -61.32 1.66 -15.40
C ASN A 879 -60.59 0.34 -15.74
N GLY A 880 -60.50 0.05 -17.04
CA GLY A 880 -59.81 -1.13 -17.58
C GLY A 880 -58.30 -0.95 -17.73
N VAL A 881 -57.60 -2.06 -17.99
CA VAL A 881 -56.12 -2.12 -18.11
C VAL A 881 -55.60 -1.51 -19.42
N ASP A 882 -56.49 -1.20 -20.38
CA ASP A 882 -56.14 -0.59 -21.66
C ASP A 882 -56.03 0.93 -21.54
N LYS A 883 -55.11 1.56 -22.29
CA LYS A 883 -54.91 3.03 -22.41
C LYS A 883 -56.16 3.81 -22.87
N SER A 884 -57.27 3.13 -23.11
CA SER A 884 -58.53 3.68 -23.59
C SER A 884 -59.58 3.83 -22.47
N ALA A 885 -59.28 3.42 -21.23
CA ALA A 885 -60.18 3.62 -20.09
C ALA A 885 -60.40 5.10 -19.76
N TYR A 886 -61.59 5.44 -19.28
CA TYR A 886 -61.97 6.81 -18.93
C TYR A 886 -61.46 7.25 -17.55
N ILE A 887 -61.23 6.30 -16.65
CA ILE A 887 -60.72 6.45 -15.28
C ILE A 887 -59.48 5.58 -15.15
N ASN A 888 -58.51 6.02 -14.35
CA ASN A 888 -57.25 5.31 -14.13
C ASN A 888 -56.89 5.12 -12.64
N TRP A 889 -57.91 4.94 -11.79
CA TRP A 889 -57.71 4.83 -10.34
C TRP A 889 -56.93 3.57 -9.97
N THR A 890 -57.14 2.46 -10.67
CA THR A 890 -56.45 1.19 -10.36
C THR A 890 -54.95 1.25 -10.67
N GLU A 891 -54.52 1.88 -11.77
CA GLU A 891 -53.09 2.03 -12.06
C GLU A 891 -52.42 3.07 -11.15
N VAL A 892 -53.14 4.12 -10.77
CA VAL A 892 -52.58 5.29 -10.08
C VAL A 892 -52.60 5.16 -8.56
N ASN A 893 -53.75 4.81 -7.98
CA ASN A 893 -53.96 4.82 -6.53
C ASN A 893 -53.65 3.46 -5.87
N HIS A 894 -53.48 2.40 -6.68
CA HIS A 894 -53.02 1.10 -6.21
C HIS A 894 -51.53 0.83 -6.47
N SER A 895 -50.81 1.77 -7.08
CA SER A 895 -49.36 1.65 -7.27
C SER A 895 -48.63 1.50 -5.93
N LEU A 896 -47.65 0.58 -5.87
CA LEU A 896 -46.86 0.33 -4.66
C LEU A 896 -45.66 1.26 -4.50
N SER A 897 -45.17 1.86 -5.60
CA SER A 897 -43.92 2.65 -5.62
C SER A 897 -43.84 3.73 -4.54
N PRO A 898 -44.89 4.55 -4.27
CA PRO A 898 -44.77 5.61 -3.28
C PRO A 898 -44.60 5.09 -1.84
N GLN A 899 -45.22 3.94 -1.53
CA GLN A 899 -45.04 3.29 -0.24
C GLN A 899 -43.64 2.66 -0.14
N GLU A 900 -43.08 2.17 -1.24
CA GLU A 900 -41.70 1.65 -1.29
C GLU A 900 -40.65 2.75 -1.10
N GLU A 901 -40.86 3.91 -1.73
CA GLU A 901 -40.05 5.11 -1.59
C GLU A 901 -40.07 5.61 -0.13
N LYS A 902 -41.24 5.63 0.49
CA LYS A 902 -41.40 5.90 1.93
C LYS A 902 -40.59 4.95 2.80
N ILE A 903 -40.73 3.64 2.59
CA ILE A 903 -39.98 2.66 3.40
C ILE A 903 -38.48 2.79 3.17
N THR A 904 -38.04 3.03 1.93
CA THR A 904 -36.62 3.19 1.60
C THR A 904 -36.02 4.44 2.24
N THR A 905 -36.74 5.55 2.19
CA THR A 905 -36.36 6.79 2.89
C THR A 905 -36.24 6.56 4.40
N LEU A 906 -37.18 5.83 5.01
CA LEU A 906 -37.11 5.48 6.43
C LEU A 906 -35.92 4.58 6.76
N ILE A 907 -35.54 3.67 5.88
CA ILE A 907 -34.33 2.85 6.04
C ILE A 907 -33.08 3.74 6.03
N GLU A 908 -32.97 4.70 5.11
CA GLU A 908 -31.83 5.62 5.06
C GLU A 908 -31.81 6.57 6.28
N LEU A 909 -32.96 7.05 6.76
CA LEU A 909 -33.07 7.79 8.01
C LEU A 909 -32.64 6.93 9.21
N TYR A 910 -33.10 5.67 9.27
CA TYR A 910 -32.70 4.76 10.34
C TYR A 910 -31.19 4.53 10.36
N LYS A 911 -30.56 4.36 9.19
CA LYS A 911 -29.10 4.24 9.08
C LYS A 911 -28.39 5.54 9.49
N LEU A 912 -28.76 6.67 8.89
CA LEU A 912 -28.13 7.97 9.13
C LEU A 912 -28.25 8.42 10.59
N GLY A 913 -29.42 8.26 11.22
CA GLY A 913 -29.61 8.65 12.62
C GLY A 913 -28.63 7.94 13.58
N ARG A 914 -28.37 6.65 13.34
CA ARG A 914 -27.36 5.88 14.10
C ARG A 914 -25.94 6.39 13.83
N ASP A 915 -25.63 6.69 12.58
CA ASP A 915 -24.32 7.22 12.18
C ASP A 915 -24.05 8.62 12.75
N LEU A 916 -25.11 9.40 12.99
CA LEU A 916 -25.04 10.68 13.72
C LEU A 916 -24.97 10.53 15.25
N GLY A 917 -25.13 9.32 15.77
CA GLY A 917 -25.08 9.03 17.21
C GLY A 917 -26.20 9.70 18.01
N LEU A 918 -27.38 9.85 17.41
CA LEU A 918 -28.54 10.47 18.05
C LEU A 918 -29.16 9.55 19.11
N PRO A 919 -29.79 10.10 20.16
CA PRO A 919 -30.41 9.29 21.21
C PRO A 919 -31.68 8.58 20.68
N PRO A 920 -32.09 7.45 21.27
CA PRO A 920 -33.17 6.61 20.73
C PRO A 920 -34.47 7.34 20.41
N GLU A 921 -34.89 8.30 21.23
CA GLU A 921 -36.12 9.08 21.03
C GLU A 921 -36.11 9.96 19.76
N GLN A 922 -34.92 10.31 19.27
CA GLN A 922 -34.73 11.07 18.04
C GLN A 922 -34.57 10.18 16.80
N LEU A 923 -34.39 8.87 16.98
CA LEU A 923 -34.20 7.92 15.88
C LEU A 923 -35.53 7.43 15.32
N ILE A 924 -35.55 7.17 14.00
CA ILE A 924 -36.54 6.28 13.39
C ILE A 924 -36.37 4.89 14.00
N GLN A 925 -37.43 4.35 14.60
CA GLN A 925 -37.40 3.03 15.22
C GLN A 925 -37.62 1.92 14.18
N PRO A 926 -37.07 0.70 14.40
CA PRO A 926 -37.41 -0.46 13.57
C PRO A 926 -38.93 -0.67 13.40
N GLN A 927 -39.70 -0.40 14.46
CA GLN A 927 -41.16 -0.52 14.46
C GLN A 927 -41.81 0.42 13.44
N GLU A 928 -41.32 1.65 13.27
CA GLU A 928 -41.85 2.61 12.28
C GLU A 928 -41.67 2.07 10.85
N ILE A 929 -40.51 1.47 10.55
CA ILE A 929 -40.26 0.82 9.25
C ILE A 929 -41.21 -0.36 9.07
N ILE A 930 -41.32 -1.23 10.08
CA ILE A 930 -42.13 -2.43 10.01
C ILE A 930 -43.61 -2.10 9.83
N GLU A 931 -44.14 -1.08 10.51
CA GLU A 931 -45.50 -0.58 10.30
C GLU A 931 -45.77 -0.20 8.84
N GLU A 932 -44.84 0.52 8.21
CA GLU A 932 -44.97 0.91 6.81
C GLU A 932 -44.89 -0.30 5.85
N VAL A 933 -44.12 -1.33 6.20
CA VAL A 933 -44.13 -2.59 5.47
C VAL A 933 -45.48 -3.30 5.61
N PHE A 934 -46.07 -3.35 6.80
CA PHE A 934 -47.41 -3.90 6.98
C PHE A 934 -48.48 -3.13 6.21
N GLN A 935 -48.33 -1.81 6.10
CA GLN A 935 -49.20 -1.02 5.23
C GLN A 935 -49.05 -1.40 3.77
N LEU A 936 -47.82 -1.55 3.26
CA LEU A 936 -47.59 -2.03 1.90
C LEU A 936 -48.35 -3.35 1.63
N HIS A 937 -48.33 -4.27 2.61
CA HIS A 937 -49.07 -5.53 2.52
C HIS A 937 -50.58 -5.36 2.55
N LYS A 938 -51.10 -4.46 3.38
CA LYS A 938 -52.52 -4.08 3.35
C LYS A 938 -52.91 -3.51 1.99
N LEU A 939 -52.02 -2.75 1.34
CA LEU A 939 -52.30 -2.18 0.03
C LEU A 939 -52.45 -3.26 -1.05
N ILE A 940 -51.69 -4.36 -0.93
CA ILE A 940 -51.75 -5.54 -1.81
C ILE A 940 -52.98 -6.41 -1.51
N ASN A 941 -53.28 -6.67 -0.23
CA ASN A 941 -54.27 -7.65 0.22
C ASN A 941 -55.70 -7.33 -0.23
N ILE A 942 -56.33 -8.22 -0.99
CA ILE A 942 -57.72 -8.14 -1.48
C ILE A 942 -58.69 -8.49 -0.35
N THR A 943 -59.48 -7.52 0.08
CA THR A 943 -60.60 -7.72 1.02
C THR A 943 -61.82 -8.34 0.33
N ALA A 944 -62.82 -8.76 1.08
CA ALA A 944 -64.07 -9.30 0.51
C ALA A 944 -64.77 -8.27 -0.40
N GLU A 945 -64.76 -7.00 0.02
CA GLU A 945 -65.29 -5.88 -0.73
C GLU A 945 -64.46 -5.61 -1.99
N ASP A 946 -63.12 -5.69 -1.90
CA ASP A 946 -62.26 -5.57 -3.08
C ASP A 946 -62.51 -6.69 -4.08
N ALA A 947 -62.79 -7.92 -3.62
CA ALA A 947 -63.04 -9.04 -4.51
C ALA A 947 -64.32 -8.85 -5.35
N ILE A 948 -65.37 -8.29 -4.73
CA ILE A 948 -66.61 -7.90 -5.42
C ILE A 948 -66.30 -6.85 -6.47
N MET A 949 -65.56 -5.79 -6.09
CA MET A 949 -65.18 -4.70 -6.99
C MET A 949 -64.32 -5.19 -8.17
N LEU A 950 -63.26 -5.95 -7.90
CA LEU A 950 -62.35 -6.48 -8.92
C LEU A 950 -63.09 -7.36 -9.93
N LYS A 951 -63.99 -8.24 -9.45
CA LYS A 951 -64.86 -9.05 -10.32
C LYS A 951 -65.72 -8.18 -11.23
N GLN A 952 -66.29 -7.10 -10.71
CA GLN A 952 -67.10 -6.17 -11.49
C GLN A 952 -66.28 -5.38 -12.53
N LEU A 953 -65.02 -5.08 -12.22
CA LEU A 953 -64.06 -4.45 -13.14
C LEU A 953 -63.42 -5.44 -14.14
N SER A 954 -63.74 -6.74 -14.06
CA SER A 954 -63.04 -7.79 -14.81
C SER A 954 -61.52 -7.84 -14.55
N LEU A 955 -61.11 -7.53 -13.33
CA LEU A 955 -59.72 -7.58 -12.87
C LEU A 955 -59.53 -8.79 -11.94
N SER A 956 -58.38 -9.45 -12.05
CA SER A 956 -58.00 -10.52 -11.13
C SER A 956 -57.21 -10.02 -9.92
N SER A 957 -56.66 -8.80 -9.95
CA SER A 957 -55.80 -8.29 -8.88
C SER A 957 -55.85 -6.77 -8.80
N LYS A 958 -55.53 -6.22 -7.61
CA LYS A 958 -55.38 -4.76 -7.40
C LYS A 958 -54.06 -4.22 -7.95
N VAL A 959 -53.03 -5.06 -7.94
CA VAL A 959 -51.66 -4.72 -8.31
C VAL A 959 -51.15 -5.78 -9.27
N GLN A 960 -50.41 -5.37 -10.29
CA GLN A 960 -49.86 -6.31 -11.25
C GLN A 960 -48.91 -7.30 -10.57
N ARG A 961 -48.96 -8.57 -10.96
CA ARG A 961 -48.10 -9.62 -10.40
C ARG A 961 -46.61 -9.28 -10.45
N LYS A 962 -46.17 -8.54 -11.48
CA LYS A 962 -44.79 -8.09 -11.63
C LYS A 962 -44.34 -7.16 -10.49
N GLU A 963 -45.22 -6.32 -9.96
CA GLU A 963 -44.90 -5.37 -8.88
C GLU A 963 -44.79 -6.04 -7.51
N ILE A 964 -45.46 -7.18 -7.31
CA ILE A 964 -45.39 -7.96 -6.06
C ILE A 964 -44.32 -9.08 -6.10
N ASN A 965 -43.77 -9.38 -7.27
CA ASN A 965 -42.61 -10.25 -7.41
C ASN A 965 -41.39 -9.61 -6.70
N ASP A 966 -40.55 -10.45 -6.11
CA ASP A 966 -39.43 -10.15 -5.21
C ASP A 966 -39.80 -9.50 -3.87
N LYS A 967 -41.10 -9.26 -3.61
CA LYS A 967 -41.65 -8.79 -2.34
C LYS A 967 -42.42 -9.86 -1.59
N LEU A 968 -43.30 -10.58 -2.31
CA LEU A 968 -44.06 -11.73 -1.79
C LEU A 968 -43.56 -13.06 -2.34
N PHE A 969 -42.97 -13.05 -3.55
CA PHE A 969 -42.48 -14.25 -4.23
C PHE A 969 -41.10 -14.04 -4.77
N ASN A 970 -40.29 -15.09 -4.85
CA ASN A 970 -39.00 -15.04 -5.54
C ASN A 970 -39.22 -15.18 -7.06
N SER A 971 -38.83 -14.18 -7.84
CA SER A 971 -38.99 -14.15 -9.30
C SER A 971 -38.40 -15.36 -10.03
N ASN A 972 -37.34 -15.97 -9.49
CA ASN A 972 -36.64 -17.10 -10.11
C ASN A 972 -37.22 -18.48 -9.78
N THR A 973 -37.96 -18.59 -8.67
CA THR A 973 -38.36 -19.91 -8.13
C THR A 973 -39.86 -20.04 -7.84
N GLY A 974 -40.59 -18.92 -7.82
CA GLY A 974 -42.01 -18.89 -7.50
C GLY A 974 -42.35 -19.17 -6.03
N TYR A 975 -41.37 -19.50 -5.17
CA TYR A 975 -41.57 -19.68 -3.74
C TYR A 975 -41.83 -18.36 -3.03
N THR A 976 -42.59 -18.45 -1.94
CA THR A 976 -42.82 -17.34 -0.99
C THR A 976 -41.50 -16.86 -0.41
N VAL A 977 -41.34 -15.53 -0.27
CA VAL A 977 -40.24 -14.93 0.49
C VAL A 977 -40.77 -14.41 1.82
N GLY A 978 -39.89 -14.21 2.80
CA GLY A 978 -40.28 -13.58 4.06
C GLY A 978 -40.76 -12.15 3.83
N LEU A 979 -41.83 -11.77 4.53
CA LEU A 979 -42.51 -10.47 4.40
C LEU A 979 -41.57 -9.25 4.48
N LEU A 980 -40.50 -9.37 5.26
CA LEU A 980 -39.51 -8.34 5.52
C LEU A 980 -38.17 -8.59 4.80
N ASP A 981 -38.03 -9.64 4.00
CA ASP A 981 -36.75 -10.07 3.41
C ASP A 981 -36.09 -8.98 2.57
N TRP A 982 -36.84 -8.35 1.66
CA TRP A 982 -36.34 -7.31 0.78
C TRP A 982 -35.84 -6.08 1.56
N PHE A 983 -36.59 -5.66 2.57
CA PHE A 983 -36.27 -4.51 3.42
C PHE A 983 -35.10 -4.80 4.35
N PHE A 984 -35.07 -6.01 4.94
CA PHE A 984 -33.98 -6.45 5.79
C PHE A 984 -32.65 -6.50 5.03
N LEU A 985 -32.65 -6.96 3.77
CA LEU A 985 -31.46 -6.90 2.92
C LEU A 985 -31.00 -5.46 2.67
N ARG A 986 -31.92 -4.51 2.47
CA ARG A 986 -31.56 -3.09 2.34
C ARG A 986 -30.98 -2.53 3.64
N ILE A 987 -31.54 -2.87 4.80
CA ILE A 987 -30.98 -2.46 6.11
C ILE A 987 -29.58 -3.05 6.32
N ALA A 988 -29.39 -4.32 5.94
CA ALA A 988 -28.12 -5.02 6.06
C ALA A 988 -27.08 -4.62 5.00
N ASN A 989 -27.50 -4.10 3.84
CA ASN A 989 -26.57 -3.69 2.80
C ASN A 989 -25.97 -2.31 3.15
N ASP A 990 -24.74 -2.33 3.67
CA ASP A 990 -24.00 -1.12 4.03
C ASP A 990 -22.50 -1.20 3.70
N GLN A 991 -22.19 -1.84 2.58
CA GLN A 991 -20.80 -2.09 2.17
C GLN A 991 -19.99 -0.80 1.99
N GLU A 992 -20.60 0.26 1.47
CA GLU A 992 -19.93 1.55 1.23
C GLU A 992 -19.47 2.21 2.53
N ALA A 993 -20.29 2.22 3.58
CA ALA A 993 -19.89 2.78 4.87
C ALA A 993 -18.82 1.94 5.59
N LEU A 994 -18.83 0.62 5.35
CA LEU A 994 -17.89 -0.33 5.94
C LEU A 994 -16.55 -0.41 5.19
N LEU A 995 -16.46 0.12 3.97
CA LEU A 995 -15.25 0.07 3.14
C LEU A 995 -14.04 0.69 3.85
N ASP A 996 -14.25 1.84 4.52
CA ASP A 996 -13.22 2.52 5.30
C ASP A 996 -12.66 1.63 6.43
N ALA A 997 -13.54 0.91 7.13
CA ALA A 997 -13.15 0.02 8.23
C ALA A 997 -12.38 -1.21 7.72
N GLN A 998 -12.73 -1.73 6.54
CA GLN A 998 -11.96 -2.78 5.85
C GLN A 998 -10.61 -2.26 5.39
N GLN A 999 -10.56 -1.07 4.78
CA GLN A 999 -9.32 -0.46 4.34
C GLN A 999 -8.38 -0.25 5.52
N PHE A 1000 -8.88 0.24 6.66
CA PHE A 1000 -8.11 0.34 7.89
C PHE A 1000 -7.55 -1.01 8.33
N SER A 1001 -8.40 -2.04 8.44
CA SER A 1001 -7.95 -3.38 8.81
C SER A 1001 -6.86 -3.90 7.87
N LYS A 1002 -7.04 -3.79 6.55
CA LYS A 1002 -6.07 -4.20 5.54
C LYS A 1002 -4.75 -3.42 5.66
N THR A 1003 -4.82 -2.09 5.81
CA THR A 1003 -3.65 -1.23 5.99
C THR A 1003 -2.86 -1.65 7.22
N VAL A 1004 -3.48 -1.78 8.40
CA VAL A 1004 -2.73 -2.14 9.61
C VAL A 1004 -2.24 -3.59 9.59
N SER A 1005 -2.97 -4.52 8.98
CA SER A 1005 -2.50 -5.91 8.76
C SER A 1005 -1.21 -5.95 7.94
N SER A 1006 -1.02 -5.01 7.02
CA SER A 1006 0.20 -4.90 6.20
C SER A 1006 1.41 -4.32 6.94
N TRP A 1007 1.23 -3.81 8.17
CA TRP A 1007 2.26 -3.06 8.90
C TRP A 1007 3.24 -3.89 9.73
N GLY A 1008 3.00 -5.19 9.91
CA GLY A 1008 3.89 -6.04 10.70
C GLY A 1008 5.36 -6.06 10.23
N TYR A 1009 5.65 -5.47 9.07
CA TYR A 1009 6.96 -5.41 8.43
C TYR A 1009 7.43 -3.99 8.15
N PHE A 1010 6.84 -2.98 8.76
CA PHE A 1010 7.15 -1.58 8.50
C PHE A 1010 8.38 -1.12 9.31
N LEU A 1011 9.34 -0.43 8.69
CA LEU A 1011 10.56 0.03 9.37
C LEU A 1011 10.22 1.01 10.49
N PHE A 1012 9.25 1.90 10.25
CA PHE A 1012 8.78 2.89 11.22
C PHE A 1012 7.38 2.56 11.72
N ALA A 1013 7.24 1.47 12.47
CA ALA A 1013 5.96 1.11 13.08
C ALA A 1013 5.33 2.32 13.79
N PRO A 1014 4.10 2.71 13.44
CA PRO A 1014 3.48 3.89 14.05
C PRO A 1014 3.24 3.72 15.54
N ASN A 1015 3.28 4.84 16.25
CA ASN A 1015 3.14 4.84 17.70
C ASN A 1015 1.83 4.12 18.10
N PRO A 1016 1.84 3.24 19.12
CA PRO A 1016 0.63 2.55 19.58
C PRO A 1016 -0.55 3.47 19.87
N LYS A 1017 -0.30 4.72 20.28
CA LYS A 1017 -1.33 5.74 20.45
C LYS A 1017 -2.04 6.11 19.15
N ILE A 1018 -1.32 6.13 18.03
CA ILE A 1018 -1.89 6.41 16.70
C ILE A 1018 -2.77 5.25 16.25
N ASP A 1019 -2.32 4.00 16.43
CA ASP A 1019 -3.17 2.83 16.19
C ASP A 1019 -4.45 2.88 17.04
N GLN A 1020 -4.36 3.31 18.30
CA GLN A 1020 -5.53 3.52 19.16
C GLN A 1020 -6.47 4.61 18.62
N ILE A 1021 -5.95 5.79 18.24
CA ILE A 1021 -6.74 6.88 17.66
C ILE A 1021 -7.49 6.42 16.40
N MET A 1022 -6.80 5.65 15.53
CA MET A 1022 -7.44 5.10 14.34
C MET A 1022 -8.54 4.11 14.73
N ARG A 1023 -8.30 3.18 15.67
CA ARG A 1023 -9.34 2.25 16.14
C ARG A 1023 -10.53 2.99 16.72
N ASP A 1024 -10.31 4.04 17.50
CA ASP A 1024 -11.40 4.81 18.13
C ASP A 1024 -12.26 5.54 17.09
N ASN A 1025 -11.68 5.93 15.95
CA ASN A 1025 -12.40 6.56 14.85
C ASN A 1025 -13.12 5.57 13.91
N TYR A 1026 -12.58 4.37 13.68
CA TYR A 1026 -13.13 3.41 12.70
C TYR A 1026 -13.95 2.25 13.33
N ARG A 1027 -13.66 1.84 14.57
CA ARG A 1027 -14.42 0.79 15.28
C ARG A 1027 -15.90 1.15 15.49
N PRO A 1028 -16.28 2.39 15.82
CA PRO A 1028 -17.70 2.73 16.03
C PRO A 1028 -18.58 2.50 14.80
N ILE A 1029 -18.03 2.53 13.58
CA ILE A 1029 -18.77 2.23 12.34
C ILE A 1029 -19.27 0.78 12.39
N VAL A 1030 -18.33 -0.12 12.67
CA VAL A 1030 -18.54 -1.56 12.71
C VAL A 1030 -19.53 -1.93 13.81
N LEU A 1031 -19.37 -1.33 15.00
CA LEU A 1031 -20.28 -1.56 16.13
C LEU A 1031 -21.70 -1.04 15.87
N ARG A 1032 -21.84 0.15 15.26
CA ARG A 1032 -23.16 0.74 14.96
C ARG A 1032 -23.90 -0.01 13.87
N TYR A 1033 -23.19 -0.48 12.85
CA TYR A 1033 -23.75 -1.36 11.82
C TYR A 1033 -24.31 -2.65 12.42
N GLU A 1034 -23.53 -3.35 13.26
CA GLU A 1034 -23.97 -4.58 13.93
C GLU A 1034 -25.15 -4.34 14.88
N ALA A 1035 -25.04 -3.33 15.76
CA ALA A 1035 -26.11 -2.95 16.69
C ALA A 1035 -27.41 -2.64 15.95
N GLY A 1036 -27.30 -1.95 14.81
CA GLY A 1036 -28.41 -1.60 13.97
C GLY A 1036 -29.16 -2.78 13.35
N ILE A 1037 -28.43 -3.79 12.89
CA ILE A 1037 -29.03 -5.02 12.36
C ILE A 1037 -29.67 -5.82 13.49
N ASN A 1038 -29.00 -5.92 14.64
CA ASN A 1038 -29.50 -6.65 15.81
C ASN A 1038 -30.77 -6.01 16.38
N SER A 1039 -30.83 -4.67 16.45
CA SER A 1039 -32.02 -3.95 16.88
C SER A 1039 -33.21 -4.20 15.95
N PHE A 1040 -32.99 -4.27 14.64
CA PHE A 1040 -34.06 -4.59 13.69
C PHE A 1040 -34.51 -6.05 13.84
N LYS A 1041 -33.58 -7.00 13.93
CA LYS A 1041 -33.89 -8.43 14.17
C LYS A 1041 -34.67 -8.65 15.47
N ALA A 1042 -34.34 -7.92 16.53
CA ALA A 1042 -35.04 -8.00 17.81
C ALA A 1042 -36.50 -7.56 17.66
N ALA A 1043 -36.75 -6.43 17.00
CA ALA A 1043 -38.11 -5.95 16.72
C ALA A 1043 -38.92 -6.94 15.87
N VAL A 1044 -38.28 -7.58 14.87
CA VAL A 1044 -38.93 -8.63 14.07
C VAL A 1044 -39.25 -9.87 14.91
N SER A 1045 -38.33 -10.31 15.77
CA SER A 1045 -38.53 -11.50 16.61
C SER A 1045 -39.67 -11.30 17.62
N GLU A 1046 -39.81 -10.09 18.16
CA GLU A 1046 -40.95 -9.71 19.02
C GLU A 1046 -42.28 -9.84 18.24
N LEU A 1047 -42.31 -9.40 16.99
CA LEU A 1047 -43.50 -9.52 16.13
C LEU A 1047 -43.81 -10.97 15.73
N GLU A 1048 -42.80 -11.78 15.40
CA GLU A 1048 -42.97 -13.20 15.08
C GLU A 1048 -43.59 -13.94 16.28
N THR A 1049 -43.17 -13.59 17.50
CA THR A 1049 -43.75 -14.13 18.74
C THR A 1049 -45.20 -13.68 18.91
N LYS A 1050 -45.51 -12.41 18.62
CA LYS A 1050 -46.87 -11.86 18.68
C LYS A 1050 -47.83 -12.54 17.68
N TYR A 1051 -47.34 -12.90 16.50
CA TYR A 1051 -48.13 -13.54 15.43
C TYR A 1051 -47.97 -15.06 15.39
N SER A 1052 -47.83 -15.71 16.55
CA SER A 1052 -47.85 -17.18 16.68
C SER A 1052 -49.05 -17.83 15.95
N SER A 1053 -49.02 -19.15 15.77
CA SER A 1053 -49.99 -19.93 14.98
C SER A 1053 -51.48 -19.57 15.12
N GLN A 1054 -51.90 -19.01 16.26
CA GLN A 1054 -53.28 -18.56 16.52
C GLN A 1054 -53.69 -17.24 15.82
N ASN A 1055 -52.74 -16.45 15.31
CA ASN A 1055 -52.96 -15.11 14.72
C ASN A 1055 -52.47 -14.99 13.26
N LEU A 1056 -52.21 -16.11 12.57
CA LEU A 1056 -51.65 -16.14 11.22
C LEU A 1056 -52.56 -15.54 10.15
N GLU A 1057 -53.88 -15.50 10.37
CA GLU A 1057 -54.83 -14.87 9.43
C GLU A 1057 -54.47 -13.41 9.14
N ASN A 1058 -53.87 -12.71 10.10
CA ASN A 1058 -53.45 -11.31 9.94
C ASN A 1058 -52.24 -11.13 8.99
N LEU A 1059 -51.56 -12.22 8.63
CA LEU A 1059 -50.39 -12.23 7.73
C LEU A 1059 -50.70 -12.80 6.35
N LYS A 1060 -51.90 -13.38 6.16
CA LYS A 1060 -52.34 -13.86 4.85
C LYS A 1060 -52.66 -12.70 3.94
N ILE A 1061 -52.19 -12.80 2.70
CA ILE A 1061 -52.43 -11.78 1.68
C ILE A 1061 -53.10 -12.46 0.49
N ILE A 1062 -54.36 -12.12 0.25
CA ILE A 1062 -55.03 -12.45 -1.01
C ILE A 1062 -54.50 -11.45 -2.04
N TYR A 1063 -53.67 -11.88 -2.98
CA TYR A 1063 -53.04 -10.96 -3.94
C TYR A 1063 -53.68 -10.99 -5.32
N ALA A 1064 -54.40 -12.08 -5.64
CA ALA A 1064 -55.16 -12.23 -6.87
C ALA A 1064 -56.40 -13.12 -6.67
N LEU A 1065 -57.30 -13.10 -7.64
CA LEU A 1065 -58.47 -13.96 -7.79
C LEU A 1065 -58.31 -14.80 -9.06
N ARG A 1066 -58.59 -16.09 -8.96
CA ARG A 1066 -58.63 -17.00 -10.12
C ARG A 1066 -59.88 -16.75 -10.97
N SER A 1067 -59.92 -17.35 -12.16
CA SER A 1067 -61.05 -17.23 -13.08
C SER A 1067 -62.38 -17.74 -12.50
N ASP A 1068 -62.34 -18.67 -11.55
CA ASP A 1068 -63.48 -19.17 -10.78
C ASP A 1068 -63.86 -18.28 -9.57
N GLY A 1069 -63.10 -17.21 -9.33
CA GLY A 1069 -63.26 -16.29 -8.19
C GLY A 1069 -62.60 -16.76 -6.90
N SER A 1070 -61.92 -17.91 -6.87
CA SER A 1070 -61.19 -18.36 -5.69
C SER A 1070 -59.93 -17.52 -5.43
N PRO A 1071 -59.56 -17.25 -4.16
CA PRO A 1071 -58.44 -16.40 -3.83
C PRO A 1071 -57.10 -17.11 -4.08
N GLU A 1072 -56.14 -16.39 -4.67
CA GLU A 1072 -54.73 -16.72 -4.61
C GLU A 1072 -54.11 -16.08 -3.36
N ILE A 1073 -53.60 -16.93 -2.48
CA ILE A 1073 -53.16 -16.54 -1.13
C ILE A 1073 -51.64 -16.67 -1.05
N TYR A 1074 -51.00 -15.58 -0.61
CA TYR A 1074 -49.68 -15.62 -0.01
C TYR A 1074 -49.84 -15.85 1.51
N GLN A 1075 -49.03 -16.75 2.05
CA GLN A 1075 -48.91 -16.96 3.48
C GLN A 1075 -47.42 -17.16 3.81
N PRO A 1076 -46.89 -16.52 4.87
CA PRO A 1076 -45.51 -16.75 5.27
C PRO A 1076 -45.32 -18.19 5.76
N ASP A 1077 -44.14 -18.75 5.49
CA ASP A 1077 -43.74 -20.05 6.00
C ASP A 1077 -43.67 -20.02 7.53
N LEU A 1078 -43.94 -21.17 8.17
CA LEU A 1078 -43.87 -21.31 9.62
C LEU A 1078 -42.60 -22.03 10.05
N ASN A 1079 -42.03 -21.61 11.17
CA ASN A 1079 -40.95 -22.32 11.83
C ASN A 1079 -41.47 -23.53 12.61
N VAL A 1080 -40.55 -24.33 13.17
CA VAL A 1080 -40.87 -25.56 13.92
C VAL A 1080 -41.71 -25.29 15.18
N GLN A 1081 -41.71 -24.05 15.69
CA GLN A 1081 -42.49 -23.60 16.84
C GLN A 1081 -43.86 -23.02 16.43
N GLY A 1082 -44.19 -23.03 15.14
CA GLY A 1082 -45.44 -22.47 14.61
C GLY A 1082 -45.47 -20.95 14.54
N HIS A 1083 -44.32 -20.27 14.60
CA HIS A 1083 -44.22 -18.82 14.37
C HIS A 1083 -43.92 -18.55 12.89
N PRO A 1084 -44.43 -17.45 12.31
CA PRO A 1084 -44.16 -17.07 10.93
C PRO A 1084 -42.70 -16.63 10.75
N PHE A 1085 -42.10 -16.99 9.61
CA PHE A 1085 -40.84 -16.42 9.15
C PHE A 1085 -41.10 -15.08 8.46
N LEU A 1086 -41.10 -13.97 9.23
CA LEU A 1086 -41.20 -12.63 8.66
C LEU A 1086 -39.90 -12.24 7.94
N ILE A 1087 -38.76 -12.76 8.40
CA ILE A 1087 -37.52 -12.81 7.63
C ILE A 1087 -37.13 -14.27 7.51
N SER A 1088 -36.93 -14.75 6.28
CA SER A 1088 -36.56 -16.15 6.04
C SER A 1088 -35.21 -16.50 6.68
N ASP A 1089 -35.11 -17.71 7.23
CA ASP A 1089 -33.89 -18.20 7.89
C ASP A 1089 -32.67 -18.17 6.97
N ASN A 1090 -32.86 -18.46 5.68
CA ASN A 1090 -31.78 -18.36 4.70
C ASN A 1090 -31.25 -16.93 4.59
N LYS A 1091 -32.13 -15.92 4.54
CA LYS A 1091 -31.72 -14.50 4.48
C LYS A 1091 -31.06 -14.05 5.79
N ARG A 1092 -31.58 -14.47 6.95
CA ARG A 1092 -30.92 -14.24 8.26
C ARG A 1092 -29.50 -14.81 8.27
N LYS A 1093 -29.35 -16.08 7.90
CA LYS A 1093 -28.05 -16.78 7.82
C LYS A 1093 -27.11 -16.14 6.81
N ASN A 1094 -27.60 -15.66 5.67
CA ASN A 1094 -26.77 -14.98 4.67
C ASN A 1094 -26.21 -13.66 5.20
N VAL A 1095 -27.05 -12.84 5.86
CA VAL A 1095 -26.60 -11.59 6.49
C VAL A 1095 -25.65 -11.89 7.66
N GLU A 1096 -25.95 -12.88 8.49
CA GLU A 1096 -25.05 -13.32 9.58
C GLU A 1096 -23.71 -13.83 9.05
N SER A 1097 -23.73 -14.58 7.95
CA SER A 1097 -22.52 -15.05 7.28
C SER A 1097 -21.73 -13.88 6.68
N ALA A 1098 -22.39 -12.86 6.14
CA ALA A 1098 -21.73 -11.66 5.63
C ALA A 1098 -21.08 -10.85 6.77
N ILE A 1099 -21.81 -10.61 7.86
CA ILE A 1099 -21.31 -9.98 9.08
C ILE A 1099 -20.14 -10.78 9.66
N PHE A 1100 -20.29 -12.09 9.77
CA PHE A 1100 -19.25 -13.00 10.24
C PHE A 1100 -18.03 -12.98 9.33
N ASN A 1101 -18.18 -13.05 8.01
CA ASN A 1101 -17.07 -12.96 7.06
C ASN A 1101 -16.34 -11.61 7.20
N PHE A 1102 -17.08 -10.51 7.31
CA PHE A 1102 -16.51 -9.18 7.53
C PHE A 1102 -15.70 -9.13 8.84
N HIS A 1103 -16.29 -9.59 9.94
CA HIS A 1103 -15.61 -9.55 11.23
C HIS A 1103 -14.50 -10.57 11.35
N TRP A 1104 -14.60 -11.76 10.77
CA TRP A 1104 -13.64 -12.83 11.02
C TRP A 1104 -12.55 -12.89 9.96
N LYS A 1105 -12.91 -12.83 8.68
CA LYS A 1105 -11.97 -12.95 7.56
C LYS A 1105 -11.32 -11.62 7.21
N GLU A 1106 -12.08 -10.53 7.25
CA GLU A 1106 -11.60 -9.24 6.73
C GLU A 1106 -11.07 -8.31 7.83
N THR A 1107 -11.59 -8.41 9.06
CA THR A 1107 -11.32 -7.43 10.11
C THR A 1107 -11.07 -7.98 11.52
N GLY A 1108 -10.97 -9.30 11.67
CA GLY A 1108 -11.03 -9.97 12.99
C GLY A 1108 -9.85 -9.75 13.89
N GLU A 1109 -8.67 -9.59 13.31
CA GLU A 1109 -7.47 -9.29 14.09
C GLU A 1109 -7.55 -7.92 14.79
N TYR A 1110 -8.36 -7.00 14.24
CA TYR A 1110 -8.37 -5.61 14.67
C TYR A 1110 -9.57 -5.24 15.53
N TYR A 1111 -10.77 -5.73 15.22
CA TYR A 1111 -11.96 -5.39 15.99
C TYR A 1111 -12.38 -6.45 17.02
N LEU A 1112 -11.92 -7.71 16.89
CA LEU A 1112 -12.25 -8.83 17.78
C LEU A 1112 -11.08 -9.29 18.69
N LYS A 1113 -9.86 -9.48 18.14
CA LYS A 1113 -8.78 -10.26 18.78
C LYS A 1113 -8.18 -9.67 20.08
N LYS A 1114 -8.39 -8.39 20.38
CA LYS A 1114 -7.95 -7.77 21.65
C LYS A 1114 -8.99 -7.83 22.79
N LEU A 1115 -10.13 -8.50 22.58
CA LEU A 1115 -11.07 -8.84 23.65
C LEU A 1115 -10.61 -10.06 24.49
N GLY A 1116 -9.51 -10.73 24.12
CA GLY A 1116 -8.78 -11.65 25.00
C GLY A 1116 -9.40 -13.03 25.27
N ASP A 1117 -10.61 -13.33 24.80
CA ASP A 1117 -11.31 -14.60 25.07
C ASP A 1117 -11.30 -15.56 23.87
N PRO A 1118 -10.67 -16.76 23.96
CA PRO A 1118 -10.72 -17.81 22.94
C PRO A 1118 -12.14 -18.34 22.63
N GLU A 1119 -13.10 -18.19 23.56
CA GLU A 1119 -14.50 -18.61 23.38
C GLU A 1119 -15.30 -17.67 22.46
N CYS A 1120 -14.69 -16.61 21.96
CA CYS A 1120 -15.30 -15.65 21.03
C CYS A 1120 -15.19 -16.04 19.54
N LYS A 1121 -14.64 -17.21 19.21
CA LYS A 1121 -14.46 -17.67 17.82
C LYS A 1121 -15.76 -17.79 17.01
N ASP A 1122 -16.88 -18.05 17.69
CA ASP A 1122 -18.17 -18.34 17.05
C ASP A 1122 -19.27 -17.30 17.38
N LYS A 1123 -18.91 -16.12 17.92
CA LYS A 1123 -19.85 -15.10 18.41
C LYS A 1123 -19.62 -13.73 17.77
N THR A 1124 -20.66 -12.91 17.71
CA THR A 1124 -20.57 -11.53 17.18
C THR A 1124 -19.88 -10.58 18.20
N ILE A 1125 -19.42 -9.38 17.79
CA ILE A 1125 -18.65 -8.48 18.68
C ILE A 1125 -19.48 -8.08 19.89
N LEU A 1126 -20.76 -7.74 19.70
CA LEU A 1126 -21.66 -7.35 20.79
C LEU A 1126 -21.89 -8.50 21.77
N SER A 1127 -22.12 -9.72 21.26
CA SER A 1127 -22.29 -10.92 22.11
C SER A 1127 -21.04 -11.21 22.95
N CYS A 1128 -19.86 -10.99 22.37
CA CYS A 1128 -18.60 -11.10 23.09
C CYS A 1128 -18.41 -9.99 24.15
N GLN A 1129 -18.77 -8.74 23.84
CA GLN A 1129 -18.68 -7.64 24.79
C GLN A 1129 -19.64 -7.80 25.97
N GLU A 1130 -20.88 -8.25 25.74
CA GLU A 1130 -21.83 -8.52 26.82
C GLU A 1130 -21.36 -9.67 27.72
N LYS A 1131 -20.73 -10.69 27.15
CA LYS A 1131 -20.15 -11.80 27.91
C LYS A 1131 -18.90 -11.40 28.69
N LEU A 1132 -18.09 -10.46 28.19
CA LEU A 1132 -16.91 -9.93 28.90
C LEU A 1132 -17.27 -8.86 29.95
N LYS A 1133 -18.42 -8.22 29.82
CA LYS A 1133 -18.99 -7.31 30.84
C LYS A 1133 -19.68 -8.06 31.98
N LYS A 1134 -20.17 -9.26 31.71
CA LYS A 1134 -20.66 -10.22 32.70
C LYS A 1134 -19.49 -10.98 33.30
#